data_AF-A0AAV8BTR0-F1
#
_entry.id   AF-A0AAV8BTR0-F1
#
_cell.length_a   1.000
_cell.length_b   1.000
_cell.length_c   1.000
_cell.angle_alpha   90.00
_cell.angle_beta   90.00
_cell.angle_gamma   90.00
#
_symmetry.space_group_name_H-M   'P 1'
#
loop_
_entity.id
_entity.type
_entity.pdbx_description
1 polymer ?
#
loop_
_entity_poly.entity_id
_entity_poly.type
_entity_poly.pdbx_seq_one_letter_code
_entity_poly.pdbx_strand_id
1 'polypeptide(L)'
;MVIKTNLGFRLPTESVLPVPEWDCLFTVFDGIPVLDVQFYGDGVIRSYSEELRKLGVAVRSEEVSKVVSNAFKQLVSSSSIVKDKVLLLLESYRQLRWKQSTFPVDLLTSMKKEKWLQTKMGFEAPRDSVLFNSDWDSISSIATVPFIEYSCDVEEYKDELGALGVAITLEQGAGFVLKGINLPVDPTTMSPYSSLLLLKCIKYWNKKDLPKEFKNNIGKKWLKTVLGYCCPDESLFYDSNCSSFIQRGDGPFIIEDFYGPEIAEYKDQLQEIGVKFDINWGCSLVAHHLICHSEKSTIVRIYKFLKEFEWKPEDKNFSWIWVPFEDEAGEWVSREKCVLHDSRNLFAPQLNILDKFYDEDLLCFFSMAFHVKHQPDIEDYVKLWGRWENSDSQVSLEDCLAFWQFIGMHWNLFDEKLLSKHVQKLPVLIGGSVSLICKQDIFIPDDLLLEDLFDKSLFVWYPTKSTPSLSRSKHTQIYTSLGVRNISEAVKKHEASNSISTGSDDGAKLESSANVITEGLIRIILAFLANPCLDISAKERHEIVESLLDLTIVKADEPVNMKYRLELSGGRLLEAKATHMFRWEKNEARLFMPQIDGVQGMVGSIKYATYLSDVISQGLLYERADLVESLAELIKFGCLLNFELAAVEFLLKNKNLQVFAEDEEFLMLHFSTK
;
A
#
# COMPACT_ATOMS: atom_id res chain seq x y z
N MET A 1 52.71 2.79 -82.74
CA MET A 1 54.05 3.25 -82.31
C MET A 1 54.25 2.82 -80.87
N VAL A 2 55.42 2.29 -80.52
CA VAL A 2 55.75 1.79 -79.17
C VAL A 2 57.08 2.37 -78.70
N ILE A 3 57.27 2.53 -77.39
CA ILE A 3 58.47 3.11 -76.77
C ILE A 3 59.04 2.12 -75.75
N LYS A 4 60.37 2.05 -75.62
CA LYS A 4 61.07 1.16 -74.69
C LYS A 4 60.95 1.68 -73.25
N THR A 5 60.54 0.80 -72.34
CA THR A 5 60.36 1.04 -70.91
C THR A 5 61.03 -0.07 -70.10
N ASN A 6 61.07 0.11 -68.77
CA ASN A 6 61.45 -0.92 -67.80
C ASN A 6 60.60 -2.21 -67.93
N LEU A 7 59.37 -2.11 -68.45
CA LEU A 7 58.45 -3.23 -68.68
C LEU A 7 58.38 -3.70 -70.14
N GLY A 8 59.44 -3.45 -70.91
CA GLY A 8 59.50 -3.78 -72.35
C GLY A 8 58.99 -2.65 -73.24
N PHE A 9 58.53 -2.97 -74.45
CA PHE A 9 57.98 -1.95 -75.36
C PHE A 9 56.49 -1.72 -75.07
N ARG A 10 56.10 -0.47 -74.78
CA ARG A 10 54.75 -0.08 -74.36
C ARG A 10 54.21 1.08 -75.18
N LEU A 11 52.90 1.31 -75.11
CA LEU A 11 52.27 2.44 -75.79
C LEU A 11 52.71 3.75 -75.12
N PRO A 12 52.95 4.83 -75.89
CA PRO A 12 53.29 6.13 -75.33
C PRO A 12 52.28 6.61 -74.29
N THR A 13 50.98 6.41 -74.54
CA THR A 13 49.86 6.78 -73.66
C THR A 13 49.84 6.06 -72.31
N GLU A 14 50.58 4.95 -72.17
CA GLU A 14 50.71 4.17 -70.93
C GLU A 14 52.06 4.43 -70.25
N SER A 15 52.94 5.21 -70.88
CA SER A 15 54.33 5.38 -70.44
C SER A 15 54.54 6.70 -69.72
N VAL A 16 55.49 6.72 -68.78
CA VAL A 16 55.90 7.91 -68.02
C VAL A 16 57.38 8.20 -68.20
N LEU A 17 57.72 9.47 -68.30
CA LEU A 17 59.09 9.94 -68.16
C LEU A 17 59.47 9.96 -66.67
N PRO A 18 60.57 9.32 -66.23
CA PRO A 18 60.92 9.27 -64.81
C PRO A 18 61.22 10.66 -64.24
N VAL A 19 60.60 10.94 -63.10
CA VAL A 19 60.89 12.07 -62.23
C VAL A 19 61.93 11.57 -61.21
N PRO A 20 63.20 12.00 -61.27
CA PRO A 20 64.29 11.44 -60.46
C PRO A 20 64.01 11.46 -58.95
N GLU A 21 63.30 12.48 -58.48
CA GLU A 21 62.91 12.60 -57.08
C GLU A 21 61.99 11.46 -56.65
N TRP A 22 61.20 10.90 -57.57
CA TRP A 22 60.15 9.90 -57.33
C TRP A 22 60.59 8.46 -57.63
N ASP A 23 61.89 8.20 -57.81
CA ASP A 23 62.42 6.85 -58.09
C ASP A 23 61.95 5.81 -57.05
N CYS A 24 61.88 6.20 -55.78
CA CYS A 24 61.35 5.38 -54.68
C CYS A 24 59.86 5.00 -54.81
N LEU A 25 59.07 5.73 -55.61
CA LEU A 25 57.66 5.37 -55.86
C LEU A 25 57.57 4.34 -56.99
N PHE A 26 58.43 4.41 -58.00
CA PHE A 26 58.44 3.44 -59.09
C PHE A 26 58.90 2.04 -58.63
N THR A 27 59.63 1.95 -57.51
CA THR A 27 59.91 0.65 -56.85
C THR A 27 58.70 0.06 -56.13
N VAL A 28 57.75 0.88 -55.67
CA VAL A 28 56.49 0.41 -55.05
C VAL A 28 55.51 -0.05 -56.14
N PHE A 29 55.47 0.66 -57.26
CA PHE A 29 54.56 0.45 -58.38
C PHE A 29 55.29 -0.14 -59.60
N ASP A 30 55.77 -1.37 -59.43
CA ASP A 30 56.46 -2.16 -60.45
C ASP A 30 55.69 -2.35 -61.77
N GLY A 31 54.36 -2.16 -61.76
CA GLY A 31 53.50 -2.18 -62.95
C GLY A 31 53.49 -0.92 -63.83
N ILE A 32 54.19 0.16 -63.44
CA ILE A 32 54.21 1.41 -64.22
C ILE A 32 55.27 1.36 -65.33
N PRO A 33 54.92 1.58 -66.62
CA PRO A 33 55.87 1.66 -67.72
C PRO A 33 56.71 2.96 -67.68
N VAL A 34 57.86 2.91 -67.01
CA VAL A 34 58.81 4.01 -66.92
C VAL A 34 59.78 3.95 -68.10
N LEU A 35 59.95 5.07 -68.81
CA LEU A 35 60.88 5.17 -69.94
C LEU A 35 62.29 4.74 -69.55
N ASP A 36 62.88 3.90 -70.39
CA ASP A 36 64.24 3.38 -70.19
C ASP A 36 65.26 4.46 -70.58
N VAL A 37 65.57 5.34 -69.65
CA VAL A 37 66.52 6.44 -69.84
C VAL A 37 67.95 5.96 -70.12
N GLN A 38 68.28 4.71 -69.75
CA GLN A 38 69.58 4.11 -70.08
C GLN A 38 69.64 3.70 -71.55
N PHE A 39 68.55 3.15 -72.07
CA PHE A 39 68.42 2.80 -73.49
C PHE A 39 68.46 4.04 -74.40
N TYR A 40 67.77 5.12 -74.01
CA TYR A 40 67.67 6.34 -74.83
C TYR A 40 68.74 7.41 -74.56
N GLY A 41 69.41 7.34 -73.40
CA GLY A 41 70.26 8.41 -72.88
C GLY A 41 69.44 9.52 -72.21
N ASP A 42 69.64 9.73 -70.90
CA ASP A 42 68.80 10.62 -70.06
C ASP A 42 68.71 12.06 -70.60
N GLY A 43 69.84 12.68 -70.94
CA GLY A 43 69.85 14.03 -71.51
C GLY A 43 69.17 14.13 -72.87
N VAL A 44 69.23 13.07 -73.68
CA VAL A 44 68.64 13.03 -75.02
C VAL A 44 67.14 12.82 -74.93
N ILE A 45 66.66 11.85 -74.15
CA ILE A 45 65.22 11.58 -74.05
C ILE A 45 64.47 12.74 -73.40
N ARG A 46 65.09 13.41 -72.41
CA ARG A 46 64.52 14.61 -71.77
C ARG A 46 64.45 15.81 -72.72
N SER A 47 65.31 15.93 -73.74
CA SER A 47 65.22 17.02 -74.72
C SER A 47 64.00 16.93 -75.64
N TYR A 48 63.38 15.76 -75.72
CA TYR A 48 62.15 15.52 -76.51
C TYR A 48 60.87 15.52 -75.66
N SER A 49 60.89 16.18 -74.50
CA SER A 49 59.80 16.15 -73.52
C SER A 49 58.44 16.58 -74.11
N GLU A 50 58.42 17.59 -74.98
CA GLU A 50 57.19 18.12 -75.59
C GLU A 50 56.64 17.20 -76.69
N GLU A 51 57.53 16.59 -77.47
CA GLU A 51 57.20 15.58 -78.46
C GLU A 51 56.63 14.32 -77.79
N LEU A 52 57.30 13.82 -76.76
CA LEU A 52 56.84 12.68 -75.96
C LEU A 52 55.46 12.95 -75.35
N ARG A 53 55.22 14.16 -74.83
CA ARG A 53 53.90 14.56 -74.32
C ARG A 53 52.83 14.55 -75.40
N LYS A 54 53.11 15.09 -76.61
CA LYS A 54 52.16 15.05 -77.75
C LYS A 54 51.82 13.64 -78.19
N LEU A 55 52.75 12.70 -78.02
CA LEU A 55 52.55 11.28 -78.29
C LEU A 55 51.73 10.58 -77.20
N GLY A 56 51.56 11.20 -76.04
CA GLY A 56 50.76 10.70 -74.92
C GLY A 56 51.57 10.24 -73.71
N VAL A 57 52.90 10.33 -73.74
CA VAL A 57 53.73 10.04 -72.55
C VAL A 57 53.43 11.07 -71.48
N ALA A 58 53.19 10.61 -70.25
CA ALA A 58 53.08 11.51 -69.11
C ALA A 58 54.47 12.03 -68.75
N VAL A 59 54.66 13.34 -68.94
CA VAL A 59 55.98 13.99 -68.85
C VAL A 59 56.01 15.01 -67.72
N ARG A 60 54.93 15.80 -67.55
CA ARG A 60 54.85 16.78 -66.47
C ARG A 60 54.57 16.11 -65.12
N SER A 61 55.04 16.70 -64.02
CA SER A 61 54.81 16.20 -62.66
C SER A 61 53.34 15.92 -62.37
N GLU A 62 52.42 16.77 -62.82
CA GLU A 62 50.98 16.60 -62.60
C GLU A 62 50.42 15.40 -63.38
N GLU A 63 50.98 15.09 -64.55
CA GLU A 63 50.58 13.95 -65.38
C GLU A 63 51.14 12.65 -64.77
N VAL A 64 52.41 12.65 -64.39
CA VAL A 64 53.07 11.50 -63.74
C VAL A 64 52.39 11.21 -62.39
N SER A 65 52.04 12.23 -61.61
CA SER A 65 51.30 12.13 -60.35
C SER A 65 49.98 11.37 -60.52
N LYS A 66 49.23 11.66 -61.59
CA LYS A 66 47.99 10.93 -61.93
C LYS A 66 48.24 9.47 -62.29
N VAL A 67 49.29 9.18 -63.06
CA VAL A 67 49.65 7.80 -63.43
C VAL A 67 50.00 6.98 -62.19
N VAL A 68 50.84 7.52 -61.30
CA VAL A 68 51.22 6.86 -60.04
C VAL A 68 50.00 6.68 -59.12
N SER A 69 49.14 7.70 -59.02
CA SER A 69 47.89 7.63 -58.25
C SER A 69 46.93 6.57 -58.79
N ASN A 70 46.82 6.42 -60.11
CA ASN A 70 46.00 5.37 -60.73
C ASN A 70 46.57 3.97 -60.47
N ALA A 71 47.90 3.80 -60.53
CA ALA A 71 48.55 2.54 -60.18
C ALA A 71 48.28 2.16 -58.71
N PHE A 72 48.34 3.13 -57.80
CA PHE A 72 47.95 2.93 -56.40
C PHE A 72 46.48 2.49 -56.26
N LYS A 73 45.54 3.17 -56.92
CA LYS A 73 44.12 2.77 -56.90
C LYS A 73 43.89 1.37 -57.45
N GLN A 74 44.65 0.96 -58.48
CA GLN A 74 44.59 -0.40 -59.01
C GLN A 74 45.08 -1.43 -57.98
N LEU A 75 46.16 -1.15 -57.25
CA LEU A 75 46.62 -2.02 -56.15
C LEU A 75 45.57 -2.14 -55.04
N VAL A 76 44.91 -1.04 -54.68
CA VAL A 76 43.82 -1.04 -53.70
C VAL A 76 42.63 -1.86 -54.20
N SER A 77 42.20 -1.63 -55.44
CA SER A 77 41.03 -2.32 -56.05
C SER A 77 41.24 -3.82 -56.24
N SER A 78 42.49 -4.24 -56.41
CA SER A 78 42.89 -5.64 -56.54
C SER A 78 43.27 -6.29 -55.20
N SER A 79 43.09 -5.59 -54.07
CA SER A 79 43.48 -6.03 -52.72
C SER A 79 44.93 -6.55 -52.65
N SER A 80 45.82 -5.99 -53.48
CA SER A 80 47.21 -6.45 -53.63
C SER A 80 48.21 -5.63 -52.80
N ILE A 81 47.71 -4.69 -51.98
CA ILE A 81 48.54 -3.88 -51.08
C ILE A 81 48.81 -4.65 -49.79
N VAL A 82 49.83 -5.52 -49.84
CA VAL A 82 50.30 -6.27 -48.67
C VAL A 82 51.22 -5.41 -47.80
N LYS A 83 51.48 -5.86 -46.57
CA LYS A 83 52.32 -5.19 -45.57
C LYS A 83 53.65 -4.64 -46.14
N ASP A 84 54.37 -5.42 -46.96
CA ASP A 84 55.65 -4.99 -47.53
C ASP A 84 55.49 -3.78 -48.45
N LYS A 85 54.42 -3.73 -49.26
CA LYS A 85 54.12 -2.56 -50.11
C LYS A 85 53.69 -1.34 -49.29
N VAL A 86 53.02 -1.56 -48.15
CA VAL A 86 52.69 -0.49 -47.20
C VAL A 86 53.96 0.14 -46.61
N LEU A 87 54.89 -0.69 -46.14
CA LEU A 87 56.17 -0.23 -45.60
C LEU A 87 56.99 0.54 -46.64
N LEU A 88 57.09 0.01 -47.86
CA LEU A 88 57.77 0.71 -48.95
C LEU A 88 57.10 2.05 -49.28
N LEU A 89 55.76 2.12 -49.26
CA LEU A 89 55.04 3.37 -49.53
C LEU A 89 55.27 4.43 -48.44
N LEU A 90 55.30 4.02 -47.17
CA LEU A 90 55.59 4.90 -46.04
C LEU A 90 57.05 5.37 -46.04
N GLU A 91 57.99 4.49 -46.37
CA GLU A 91 59.41 4.83 -46.52
C GLU A 91 59.63 5.80 -47.70
N SER A 92 58.96 5.58 -48.84
CA SER A 92 59.00 6.53 -49.97
C SER A 92 58.40 7.89 -49.58
N TYR A 93 57.33 7.92 -48.77
CA TYR A 93 56.78 9.16 -48.22
C TYR A 93 57.78 9.89 -47.31
N ARG A 94 58.44 9.16 -46.41
CA ARG A 94 59.50 9.69 -45.52
C ARG A 94 60.66 10.27 -46.32
N GLN A 95 61.19 9.52 -47.29
CA GLN A 95 62.32 9.94 -48.12
C GLN A 95 62.02 11.22 -48.91
N LEU A 96 60.82 11.31 -49.50
CA LEU A 96 60.40 12.49 -50.26
C LEU A 96 60.23 13.71 -49.35
N ARG A 97 59.71 13.51 -48.13
CA ARG A 97 59.57 14.57 -47.12
C ARG A 97 60.94 15.06 -46.63
N TRP A 98 61.89 14.15 -46.40
CA TRP A 98 63.26 14.49 -45.96
C TRP A 98 64.04 15.28 -47.01
N LYS A 99 63.95 14.87 -48.28
CA LYS A 99 64.61 15.54 -49.41
C LYS A 99 63.98 16.90 -49.77
N GLN A 100 63.00 17.38 -49.00
CA GLN A 100 62.19 18.59 -49.29
C GLN A 100 61.60 18.58 -50.71
N SER A 101 61.38 17.38 -51.24
CA SER A 101 60.86 17.18 -52.59
C SER A 101 59.33 17.17 -52.55
N THR A 102 58.70 17.65 -53.62
CA THR A 102 57.23 17.69 -53.69
C THR A 102 56.68 16.27 -53.85
N PHE A 103 55.93 15.78 -52.87
CA PHE A 103 55.22 14.51 -52.96
C PHE A 103 54.09 14.61 -54.01
N PRO A 104 53.84 13.58 -54.85
CA PRO A 104 52.81 13.67 -55.87
C PRO A 104 51.42 13.92 -55.28
N VAL A 105 50.79 15.03 -55.66
CA VAL A 105 49.55 15.54 -55.03
C VAL A 105 48.37 14.58 -55.24
N ASP A 106 48.24 13.99 -56.43
CA ASP A 106 47.17 13.03 -56.73
C ASP A 106 47.39 11.72 -55.96
N LEU A 107 48.64 11.29 -55.79
CA LEU A 107 48.94 10.10 -54.98
C LEU A 107 48.63 10.35 -53.52
N LEU A 108 49.06 11.49 -52.95
CA LEU A 108 48.77 11.86 -51.57
C LEU A 108 47.27 11.92 -51.32
N THR A 109 46.52 12.51 -52.26
CA THR A 109 45.06 12.60 -52.17
C THR A 109 44.42 11.21 -52.15
N SER A 110 44.91 10.28 -52.97
CA SER A 110 44.45 8.89 -52.98
C SER A 110 44.85 8.15 -51.70
N MET A 111 46.11 8.28 -51.25
CA MET A 111 46.56 7.66 -50.00
C MET A 111 45.72 8.10 -48.80
N LYS A 112 45.25 9.35 -48.75
CA LYS A 112 44.38 9.83 -47.65
C LYS A 112 42.92 9.34 -47.73
N LYS A 113 42.44 8.94 -48.91
CA LYS A 113 41.02 8.67 -49.17
C LYS A 113 40.69 7.20 -49.41
N GLU A 114 41.56 6.47 -50.10
CA GLU A 114 41.34 5.08 -50.44
C GLU A 114 41.48 4.18 -49.21
N LYS A 115 40.83 3.01 -49.24
CA LYS A 115 40.86 2.02 -48.15
C LYS A 115 42.00 1.01 -48.36
N TRP A 116 43.18 1.30 -47.84
CA TRP A 116 44.39 0.54 -48.15
C TRP A 116 45.19 0.07 -46.93
N LEU A 117 44.80 0.49 -45.72
CA LEU A 117 45.39 -0.03 -44.48
C LEU A 117 44.56 -1.20 -43.99
N GLN A 118 45.18 -2.35 -43.79
CA GLN A 118 44.50 -3.52 -43.21
C GLN A 118 44.33 -3.30 -41.70
N THR A 119 43.09 -3.33 -41.23
CA THR A 119 42.72 -3.24 -39.82
C THR A 119 41.94 -4.48 -39.39
N LYS A 120 41.74 -4.65 -38.08
CA LYS A 120 40.86 -5.71 -37.53
C LYS A 120 39.42 -5.66 -38.07
N MET A 121 39.00 -4.55 -38.68
CA MET A 121 37.67 -4.33 -39.26
C MET A 121 37.68 -4.43 -40.81
N GLY A 122 38.80 -4.86 -41.40
CA GLY A 122 39.02 -4.88 -42.85
C GLY A 122 39.88 -3.72 -43.34
N PHE A 123 39.95 -3.55 -44.65
CA PHE A 123 40.69 -2.45 -45.27
C PHE A 123 39.99 -1.11 -45.01
N GLU A 124 40.70 -0.18 -44.39
CA GLU A 124 40.21 1.16 -44.07
C GLU A 124 41.13 2.26 -44.62
N ALA A 125 40.55 3.45 -44.77
CA ALA A 125 41.30 4.65 -45.13
C ALA A 125 42.11 5.13 -43.91
N PRO A 126 43.23 5.86 -44.10
CA PRO A 126 44.03 6.35 -42.98
C PRO A 126 43.22 7.13 -41.94
N ARG A 127 42.34 8.03 -42.39
CA ARG A 127 41.44 8.81 -41.51
C ARG A 127 40.45 7.98 -40.69
N ASP A 128 40.23 6.73 -41.09
CA ASP A 128 39.29 5.78 -40.50
C ASP A 128 40.05 4.62 -39.80
N SER A 129 41.35 4.79 -39.56
CA SER A 129 42.25 3.79 -38.95
C SER A 129 42.95 4.34 -37.70
N VAL A 130 43.34 3.43 -36.79
CA VAL A 130 44.06 3.78 -35.55
C VAL A 130 45.38 3.00 -35.47
N LEU A 131 46.47 3.69 -35.14
CA LEU A 131 47.75 3.04 -34.84
C LEU A 131 47.71 2.55 -33.39
N PHE A 132 47.82 1.23 -33.20
CA PHE A 132 47.85 0.64 -31.87
C PHE A 132 49.19 0.94 -31.16
N ASN A 133 49.11 1.22 -29.87
CA ASN A 133 50.22 1.41 -28.94
C ASN A 133 49.78 0.98 -27.53
N SER A 134 50.68 0.99 -26.55
CA SER A 134 50.39 0.53 -25.17
C SER A 134 49.25 1.28 -24.47
N ASP A 135 48.96 2.53 -24.85
CA ASP A 135 47.86 3.31 -24.24
C ASP A 135 46.48 2.73 -24.58
N TRP A 136 46.40 1.91 -25.63
CA TRP A 136 45.16 1.30 -26.13
C TRP A 136 44.85 -0.07 -25.53
N ASP A 137 45.79 -0.71 -24.82
CA ASP A 137 45.64 -2.08 -24.30
C ASP A 137 44.34 -2.25 -23.53
N SER A 138 44.08 -1.34 -22.59
CA SER A 138 42.90 -1.37 -21.73
C SER A 138 41.60 -0.98 -22.45
N ILE A 139 41.67 -0.12 -23.47
CA ILE A 139 40.51 0.28 -24.29
C ILE A 139 40.09 -0.84 -25.23
N SER A 140 41.04 -1.61 -25.74
CA SER A 140 40.76 -2.71 -26.67
C SER A 140 39.83 -3.79 -26.09
N SER A 141 39.76 -3.87 -24.75
CA SER A 141 38.83 -4.77 -24.04
C SER A 141 37.39 -4.25 -23.94
N ILE A 142 37.17 -2.95 -24.15
CA ILE A 142 35.87 -2.28 -23.93
C ILE A 142 35.33 -1.56 -25.17
N ALA A 143 36.10 -1.52 -26.27
CA ALA A 143 35.71 -0.87 -27.51
C ALA A 143 36.32 -1.57 -28.74
N THR A 144 35.51 -1.69 -29.78
CA THR A 144 35.92 -2.16 -31.10
C THR A 144 36.47 -0.98 -31.91
N VAL A 145 37.79 -0.91 -32.04
CA VAL A 145 38.52 0.17 -32.72
C VAL A 145 39.26 -0.41 -33.93
N PRO A 146 39.30 0.29 -35.10
CA PRO A 146 39.97 -0.19 -36.31
C PRO A 146 41.50 -0.06 -36.21
N PHE A 147 42.10 -0.87 -35.33
CA PHE A 147 43.55 -0.95 -35.18
C PHE A 147 44.19 -1.60 -36.41
N ILE A 148 45.27 -1.00 -36.91
CA ILE A 148 46.08 -1.54 -38.00
C ILE A 148 46.69 -2.89 -37.57
N GLU A 149 46.52 -3.96 -38.36
CA GLU A 149 46.94 -5.32 -37.96
C GLU A 149 48.45 -5.45 -37.73
N TYR A 150 49.24 -4.75 -38.53
CA TYR A 150 50.70 -4.72 -38.47
C TYR A 150 51.23 -3.47 -37.74
N SER A 151 50.48 -2.95 -36.74
CA SER A 151 50.84 -1.70 -36.02
C SER A 151 52.29 -1.68 -35.51
N CYS A 152 52.80 -2.80 -34.98
CA CYS A 152 54.19 -2.90 -34.48
C CYS A 152 55.23 -2.66 -35.59
N ASP A 153 54.95 -3.10 -36.81
CA ASP A 153 55.89 -2.95 -37.93
C ASP A 153 55.88 -1.54 -38.51
N VAL A 154 54.76 -0.83 -38.38
CA VAL A 154 54.59 0.53 -38.90
C VAL A 154 54.72 1.61 -37.82
N GLU A 155 55.04 1.22 -36.58
CA GLU A 155 55.19 2.15 -35.45
C GLU A 155 56.30 3.18 -35.71
N GLU A 156 57.38 2.78 -36.37
CA GLU A 156 58.46 3.70 -36.76
C GLU A 156 57.99 4.79 -37.75
N TYR A 157 56.88 4.56 -38.47
CA TYR A 157 56.27 5.51 -39.42
C TYR A 157 55.10 6.30 -38.81
N LYS A 158 55.03 6.44 -37.48
CA LYS A 158 53.94 7.13 -36.78
C LYS A 158 53.68 8.54 -37.31
N ASP A 159 54.72 9.31 -37.61
CA ASP A 159 54.59 10.68 -38.08
C ASP A 159 54.01 10.75 -39.50
N GLU A 160 54.40 9.81 -40.37
CA GLU A 160 53.89 9.66 -41.72
C GLU A 160 52.42 9.22 -41.71
N LEU A 161 52.09 8.22 -40.90
CA LEU A 161 50.71 7.76 -40.70
C LEU A 161 49.81 8.89 -40.16
N GLY A 162 50.31 9.63 -39.17
CA GLY A 162 49.62 10.82 -38.64
C GLY A 162 49.39 11.89 -39.72
N ALA A 163 50.38 12.16 -40.58
CA ALA A 163 50.25 13.10 -41.69
C ALA A 163 49.22 12.65 -42.76
N LEU A 164 49.03 11.34 -42.90
CA LEU A 164 48.00 10.73 -43.75
C LEU A 164 46.60 10.71 -43.12
N GLY A 165 46.52 10.90 -41.80
CA GLY A 165 45.26 11.03 -41.06
C GLY A 165 44.97 9.87 -40.10
N VAL A 166 45.88 8.92 -39.92
CA VAL A 166 45.73 7.86 -38.91
C VAL A 166 45.71 8.47 -37.52
N ALA A 167 44.80 8.01 -36.67
CA ALA A 167 44.80 8.40 -35.27
C ALA A 167 45.98 7.73 -34.55
N ILE A 168 46.94 8.54 -34.08
CA ILE A 168 48.19 8.09 -33.44
C ILE A 168 48.24 8.40 -31.94
N THR A 169 47.20 9.05 -31.41
CA THR A 169 47.02 9.42 -30.00
C THR A 169 45.59 9.12 -29.55
N LEU A 170 45.41 8.97 -28.23
CA LEU A 170 44.09 8.73 -27.64
C LEU A 170 43.09 9.85 -27.95
N GLU A 171 43.54 11.11 -27.95
CA GLU A 171 42.71 12.28 -28.27
C GLU A 171 42.15 12.20 -29.70
N GLN A 172 43.01 11.91 -30.68
CA GLN A 172 42.60 11.73 -32.07
C GLN A 172 41.67 10.53 -32.25
N GLY A 173 41.89 9.46 -31.47
CA GLY A 173 41.12 8.23 -31.57
C GLY A 173 39.86 8.15 -30.70
N ALA A 174 39.61 9.14 -29.84
CA ALA A 174 38.46 9.15 -28.92
C ALA A 174 37.12 8.95 -29.64
N GLY A 175 36.97 9.53 -30.84
CA GLY A 175 35.77 9.35 -31.65
C GLY A 175 35.53 7.91 -32.13
N PHE A 176 36.58 7.11 -32.31
CA PHE A 176 36.45 5.69 -32.63
C PHE A 176 35.99 4.89 -31.42
N VAL A 177 36.54 5.20 -30.23
CA VAL A 177 36.15 4.55 -28.97
C VAL A 177 34.67 4.77 -28.67
N LEU A 178 34.18 6.01 -28.77
CA LEU A 178 32.79 6.31 -28.48
C LEU A 178 31.81 5.64 -29.46
N LYS A 179 32.15 5.57 -30.74
CA LYS A 179 31.31 4.88 -31.74
C LYS A 179 31.39 3.35 -31.61
N GLY A 180 32.56 2.83 -31.26
CA GLY A 180 32.84 1.40 -31.16
C GLY A 180 32.65 0.81 -29.77
N ILE A 181 32.08 1.55 -28.81
CA ILE A 181 31.99 1.11 -27.43
C ILE A 181 31.24 -0.22 -27.33
N ASN A 182 31.85 -1.19 -26.66
CA ASN A 182 31.31 -2.53 -26.44
C ASN A 182 31.69 -2.99 -25.04
N LEU A 183 30.95 -2.51 -24.05
CA LEU A 183 31.19 -2.86 -22.65
C LEU A 183 31.04 -4.37 -22.42
N PRO A 184 31.85 -4.95 -21.51
CA PRO A 184 31.80 -6.37 -21.20
C PRO A 184 30.44 -6.76 -20.62
N VAL A 185 30.02 -8.00 -20.86
CA VAL A 185 28.77 -8.55 -20.31
C VAL A 185 28.86 -8.71 -18.79
N ASP A 186 30.02 -9.16 -18.31
CA ASP A 186 30.35 -9.21 -16.89
C ASP A 186 31.07 -7.92 -16.46
N PRO A 187 30.44 -7.04 -15.67
CA PRO A 187 31.03 -5.77 -15.28
C PRO A 187 32.24 -5.91 -14.36
N THR A 188 32.46 -7.06 -13.72
CA THR A 188 33.63 -7.27 -12.86
C THR A 188 34.94 -7.35 -13.65
N THR A 189 34.85 -7.59 -14.96
CA THR A 189 36.00 -7.55 -15.88
C THR A 189 36.42 -6.13 -16.26
N MET A 190 35.59 -5.13 -15.94
CA MET A 190 35.89 -3.72 -16.17
C MET A 190 36.94 -3.23 -15.17
N SER A 191 38.15 -2.95 -15.65
CA SER A 191 39.22 -2.40 -14.81
C SER A 191 38.97 -0.92 -14.49
N PRO A 192 39.42 -0.40 -13.33
CA PRO A 192 39.30 1.02 -13.01
C PRO A 192 40.02 1.90 -14.04
N TYR A 193 41.16 1.43 -14.56
CA TYR A 193 41.92 2.13 -15.59
C TYR A 193 41.17 2.22 -16.92
N SER A 194 40.50 1.14 -17.36
CA SER A 194 39.63 1.15 -18.55
C SER A 194 38.49 2.15 -18.40
N SER A 195 37.88 2.24 -17.21
CA SER A 195 36.83 3.22 -16.90
C SER A 195 37.34 4.66 -16.98
N LEU A 196 38.50 4.95 -16.40
CA LEU A 196 39.11 6.29 -16.46
C LEU A 196 39.50 6.67 -17.89
N LEU A 197 40.06 5.74 -18.66
CA LEU A 197 40.37 5.96 -20.07
C LEU A 197 39.12 6.27 -20.90
N LEU A 198 37.99 5.60 -20.61
CA LEU A 198 36.73 5.90 -21.26
C LEU A 198 36.25 7.33 -20.94
N LEU A 199 36.31 7.74 -19.68
CA LEU A 199 36.00 9.12 -19.27
C LEU A 199 36.95 10.13 -19.93
N LYS A 200 38.23 9.78 -20.08
CA LYS A 200 39.21 10.58 -20.82
C LYS A 200 38.87 10.71 -22.30
N CYS A 201 38.37 9.66 -22.96
CA CYS A 201 37.86 9.74 -24.32
C CYS A 201 36.64 10.66 -24.44
N ILE A 202 35.71 10.63 -23.48
CA ILE A 202 34.58 11.57 -23.42
C ILE A 202 35.10 13.00 -23.28
N LYS A 203 36.10 13.23 -22.42
CA LYS A 203 36.73 14.55 -22.25
C LYS A 203 37.37 15.07 -23.54
N TYR A 204 37.97 14.19 -24.35
CA TYR A 204 38.52 14.54 -25.66
C TYR A 204 37.46 14.73 -26.75
N TRP A 205 36.22 14.30 -26.52
CA TRP A 205 35.12 14.53 -27.44
C TRP A 205 34.68 16.00 -27.39
N ASN A 206 35.33 16.81 -28.22
CA ASN A 206 35.10 18.26 -28.31
C ASN A 206 33.79 18.67 -29.02
N LYS A 207 32.83 17.75 -29.20
CA LYS A 207 31.54 18.03 -29.87
C LYS A 207 30.43 18.17 -28.85
N LYS A 208 29.41 18.95 -29.20
CA LYS A 208 28.29 19.27 -28.29
C LYS A 208 27.51 18.05 -27.78
N ASP A 209 27.41 16.98 -28.57
CA ASP A 209 26.59 15.82 -28.22
C ASP A 209 27.38 14.52 -28.37
N LEU A 210 27.29 13.65 -27.35
CA LEU A 210 27.75 12.27 -27.43
C LEU A 210 26.98 11.48 -28.51
N PRO A 211 27.65 10.53 -29.22
CA PRO A 211 27.00 9.69 -30.22
C PRO A 211 25.78 8.94 -29.67
N LYS A 212 24.72 8.79 -30.48
CA LYS A 212 23.51 8.06 -30.05
C LYS A 212 23.81 6.60 -29.68
N GLU A 213 24.61 5.92 -30.49
CA GLU A 213 25.05 4.54 -30.25
C GLU A 213 25.82 4.43 -28.93
N PHE A 214 26.66 5.43 -28.62
CA PHE A 214 27.37 5.51 -27.34
C PHE A 214 26.41 5.58 -26.16
N LYS A 215 25.43 6.49 -26.20
CA LYS A 215 24.44 6.66 -25.11
C LYS A 215 23.64 5.39 -24.84
N ASN A 216 23.32 4.62 -25.88
CA ASN A 216 22.61 3.35 -25.72
C ASN A 216 23.50 2.27 -25.07
N ASN A 217 24.78 2.23 -25.42
CA ASN A 217 25.70 1.20 -24.94
C ASN A 217 26.26 1.49 -23.54
N ILE A 218 26.37 2.76 -23.16
CA ILE A 218 26.90 3.18 -21.85
C ILE A 218 25.92 2.96 -20.70
N GLY A 219 24.62 2.79 -20.99
CA GLY A 219 23.56 2.50 -20.02
C GLY A 219 23.58 1.07 -19.46
N LYS A 220 24.64 0.30 -19.69
CA LYS A 220 24.88 -0.99 -19.03
C LYS A 220 25.54 -0.77 -17.66
N LYS A 221 25.57 -1.80 -16.82
CA LYS A 221 26.30 -1.77 -15.54
C LYS A 221 27.80 -1.82 -15.81
N TRP A 222 28.56 -0.84 -15.32
CA TRP A 222 30.02 -0.81 -15.41
C TRP A 222 30.71 0.13 -14.42
N LEU A 223 29.96 1.05 -13.79
CA LEU A 223 30.50 1.88 -12.72
C LEU A 223 30.42 1.14 -11.39
N LYS A 224 31.55 1.04 -10.70
CA LYS A 224 31.69 0.42 -9.40
C LYS A 224 31.21 1.39 -8.32
N THR A 225 30.13 1.02 -7.68
CA THR A 225 29.55 1.70 -6.52
C THR A 225 29.67 0.83 -5.28
N VAL A 226 29.36 1.38 -4.11
CA VAL A 226 29.33 0.64 -2.83
C VAL A 226 28.42 -0.59 -2.89
N LEU A 227 27.47 -0.62 -3.83
CA LEU A 227 26.45 -1.66 -3.96
C LEU A 227 26.77 -2.71 -5.03
N GLY A 228 27.93 -2.60 -5.68
CA GLY A 228 28.25 -3.41 -6.83
C GLY A 228 28.43 -2.55 -8.08
N TYR A 229 28.20 -3.13 -9.25
CA TYR A 229 28.30 -2.39 -10.50
C TYR A 229 26.93 -1.86 -10.93
N CYS A 230 26.83 -0.57 -11.18
CA CYS A 230 25.62 0.14 -11.57
C CYS A 230 25.77 0.78 -12.96
N CYS A 231 24.62 1.09 -13.57
CA CYS A 231 24.57 1.95 -14.74
C CYS A 231 24.85 3.40 -14.33
N PRO A 232 25.36 4.26 -15.22
CA PRO A 232 25.62 5.66 -14.90
C PRO A 232 24.44 6.43 -14.32
N ASP A 233 23.24 6.26 -14.87
CA ASP A 233 22.00 6.89 -14.43
C ASP A 233 21.47 6.36 -13.08
N GLU A 234 21.93 5.19 -12.64
CA GLU A 234 21.67 4.59 -11.33
C GLU A 234 22.81 4.84 -10.32
N SER A 235 23.79 5.68 -10.65
CA SER A 235 24.97 5.94 -9.83
C SER A 235 24.99 7.37 -9.26
N LEU A 236 25.55 7.50 -8.06
CA LEU A 236 25.75 8.78 -7.39
C LEU A 236 27.25 9.10 -7.25
N PHE A 237 27.61 10.35 -7.44
CA PHE A 237 28.93 10.82 -7.06
C PHE A 237 28.89 11.37 -5.63
N TYR A 238 29.80 10.92 -4.77
CA TYR A 238 29.85 11.38 -3.39
C TYR A 238 30.64 12.69 -3.28
N ASP A 239 29.96 13.78 -2.94
CA ASP A 239 30.58 15.11 -2.76
C ASP A 239 30.53 15.58 -1.29
N SER A 240 31.08 16.76 -1.03
CA SER A 240 31.09 17.34 0.33
C SER A 240 29.69 17.65 0.85
N ASN A 241 28.73 17.95 -0.03
CA ASN A 241 27.34 18.23 0.36
C ASN A 241 26.63 16.95 0.84
N CYS A 242 27.04 15.77 0.34
CA CYS A 242 26.49 14.48 0.77
C CYS A 242 26.82 14.21 2.25
N SER A 243 28.04 14.57 2.67
CA SER A 243 28.58 14.22 3.98
C SER A 243 27.84 14.81 5.19
N SER A 244 27.05 15.88 4.99
CA SER A 244 26.23 16.47 6.06
C SER A 244 24.95 15.67 6.35
N PHE A 245 24.51 14.81 5.43
CA PHE A 245 23.23 14.09 5.56
C PHE A 245 23.39 12.56 5.55
N ILE A 246 24.27 12.04 4.69
CA ILE A 246 24.40 10.61 4.41
C ILE A 246 25.86 10.19 4.30
N GLN A 247 26.11 8.91 4.52
CA GLN A 247 27.41 8.27 4.38
C GLN A 247 27.58 7.62 3.02
N ARG A 248 28.82 7.31 2.64
CA ARG A 248 29.16 6.61 1.39
C ARG A 248 28.40 5.29 1.22
N GLY A 249 28.05 4.61 2.32
CA GLY A 249 27.33 3.35 2.31
C GLY A 249 25.81 3.45 2.10
N ASP A 250 25.23 4.65 2.21
CA ASP A 250 23.78 4.82 2.28
C ASP A 250 23.08 4.71 0.92
N GLY A 251 23.83 4.73 -0.19
CA GLY A 251 23.30 4.70 -1.54
C GLY A 251 24.31 4.20 -2.58
N PRO A 252 23.95 4.22 -3.88
CA PRO A 252 24.79 3.78 -5.00
C PRO A 252 25.96 4.75 -5.31
N PHE A 253 26.77 5.09 -4.31
CA PHE A 253 27.89 6.01 -4.48
C PHE A 253 29.08 5.33 -5.17
N ILE A 254 29.66 6.01 -6.17
CA ILE A 254 30.89 5.59 -6.85
C ILE A 254 32.03 5.47 -5.83
N ILE A 255 32.76 4.35 -5.88
CA ILE A 255 33.87 4.08 -4.96
C ILE A 255 35.13 4.78 -5.44
N GLU A 256 35.45 5.93 -4.86
CA GLU A 256 36.70 6.66 -5.14
C GLU A 256 37.94 5.80 -4.92
N ASP A 257 37.99 5.00 -3.84
CA ASP A 257 39.14 4.13 -3.51
C ASP A 257 39.42 3.07 -4.59
N PHE A 258 38.42 2.70 -5.39
CA PHE A 258 38.56 1.75 -6.50
C PHE A 258 39.14 2.41 -7.75
N TYR A 259 38.72 3.65 -8.04
CA TYR A 259 39.16 4.39 -9.23
C TYR A 259 40.41 5.25 -9.00
N GLY A 260 40.72 5.59 -7.75
CA GLY A 260 41.70 6.61 -7.40
C GLY A 260 41.12 8.03 -7.46
N PRO A 261 41.85 9.03 -6.91
CA PRO A 261 41.38 10.41 -6.82
C PRO A 261 41.14 11.08 -8.19
N GLU A 262 41.74 10.53 -9.24
CA GLU A 262 41.62 10.99 -10.62
C GLU A 262 40.17 10.96 -11.13
N ILE A 263 39.31 10.11 -10.57
CA ILE A 263 37.87 10.06 -10.92
C ILE A 263 37.19 11.41 -10.69
N ALA A 264 37.67 12.19 -9.72
CA ALA A 264 37.15 13.52 -9.40
C ALA A 264 37.50 14.57 -10.47
N GLU A 265 38.44 14.31 -11.39
CA GLU A 265 38.75 15.18 -12.52
C GLU A 265 37.74 15.06 -13.67
N TYR A 266 36.88 14.03 -13.63
CA TYR A 266 35.93 13.68 -14.69
C TYR A 266 34.47 13.97 -14.33
N LYS A 267 34.22 14.93 -13.42
CA LYS A 267 32.85 15.26 -12.96
C LYS A 267 31.90 15.59 -14.10
N ASP A 268 32.33 16.47 -15.02
CA ASP A 268 31.52 16.87 -16.16
C ASP A 268 31.18 15.67 -17.06
N GLN A 269 32.16 14.78 -17.28
CA GLN A 269 31.97 13.59 -18.10
C GLN A 269 31.03 12.57 -17.44
N LEU A 270 31.17 12.35 -16.13
CA LEU A 270 30.27 11.51 -15.34
C LEU A 270 28.83 12.06 -15.37
N GLN A 271 28.67 13.37 -15.23
CA GLN A 271 27.37 14.03 -15.31
C GLN A 271 26.75 13.89 -16.71
N GLU A 272 27.56 14.05 -17.76
CA GLU A 272 27.13 13.93 -19.15
C GLU A 272 26.59 12.53 -19.50
N ILE A 273 27.14 11.47 -18.89
CA ILE A 273 26.68 10.09 -19.07
C ILE A 273 25.54 9.69 -18.13
N GLY A 274 25.12 10.56 -17.21
CA GLY A 274 23.91 10.37 -16.39
C GLY A 274 24.13 10.22 -14.88
N VAL A 275 25.38 10.20 -14.40
CA VAL A 275 25.69 10.13 -12.95
C VAL A 275 25.10 11.33 -12.25
N LYS A 276 24.43 11.08 -11.13
CA LYS A 276 23.78 12.12 -10.34
C LYS A 276 24.78 12.74 -9.36
N PHE A 277 24.85 14.07 -9.39
CA PHE A 277 25.66 14.89 -8.48
C PHE A 277 24.78 15.69 -7.51
N ASP A 278 23.58 16.07 -7.96
CA ASP A 278 22.61 16.76 -7.10
C ASP A 278 21.91 15.74 -6.21
N ILE A 279 22.06 15.94 -4.91
CA ILE A 279 21.46 15.15 -3.85
C ILE A 279 19.93 15.20 -3.91
N ASN A 280 19.34 16.33 -4.32
CA ASN A 280 17.90 16.45 -4.55
C ASN A 280 17.44 15.42 -5.58
N TRP A 281 18.20 15.26 -6.66
CA TRP A 281 17.91 14.29 -7.73
C TRP A 281 18.35 12.87 -7.35
N GLY A 282 19.27 12.73 -6.39
CA GLY A 282 19.75 11.47 -5.85
C GLY A 282 18.81 10.80 -4.85
N CYS A 283 17.82 11.52 -4.30
CA CYS A 283 16.89 10.99 -3.30
C CYS A 283 16.17 9.73 -3.77
N SER A 284 15.73 9.67 -5.03
CA SER A 284 15.06 8.48 -5.58
C SER A 284 15.99 7.26 -5.69
N LEU A 285 17.29 7.47 -5.94
CA LEU A 285 18.28 6.39 -5.97
C LEU A 285 18.61 5.87 -4.57
N VAL A 286 18.78 6.78 -3.60
CA VAL A 286 18.97 6.42 -2.19
C VAL A 286 17.73 5.71 -1.65
N ALA A 287 16.53 6.20 -1.96
CA ALA A 287 15.28 5.58 -1.56
C ALA A 287 15.09 4.19 -2.20
N HIS A 288 15.40 4.02 -3.49
CA HIS A 288 15.38 2.70 -4.12
C HIS A 288 16.28 1.69 -3.40
N HIS A 289 17.40 2.20 -2.90
CA HIS A 289 18.38 1.38 -2.22
C HIS A 289 18.08 1.14 -0.73
N LEU A 290 17.19 1.92 -0.15
CA LEU A 290 16.80 1.81 1.26
C LEU A 290 16.47 0.36 1.67
N ILE A 291 15.77 -0.40 0.82
CA ILE A 291 15.35 -1.78 1.10
C ILE A 291 16.49 -2.81 1.17
N CYS A 292 17.68 -2.46 0.67
CA CYS A 292 18.85 -3.32 0.73
C CYS A 292 19.57 -3.24 2.08
N HIS A 293 19.20 -2.28 2.92
CA HIS A 293 19.76 -2.13 4.26
C HIS A 293 18.99 -2.95 5.28
N SER A 294 19.70 -3.39 6.32
CA SER A 294 19.14 -4.08 7.48
C SER A 294 19.57 -3.47 8.81
N GLU A 295 20.41 -2.42 8.78
CA GLU A 295 21.00 -1.81 9.97
C GLU A 295 20.22 -0.56 10.36
N LYS A 296 19.71 -0.52 11.60
CA LYS A 296 18.77 0.51 12.05
C LYS A 296 19.33 1.92 11.93
N SER A 297 20.59 2.17 12.30
CA SER A 297 21.14 3.53 12.27
C SER A 297 21.30 4.07 10.85
N THR A 298 21.70 3.22 9.90
CA THR A 298 21.76 3.55 8.47
C THR A 298 20.36 3.83 7.91
N ILE A 299 19.38 2.98 8.19
CA ILE A 299 18.00 3.18 7.74
C ILE A 299 17.40 4.47 8.29
N VAL A 300 17.58 4.74 9.59
CA VAL A 300 17.11 5.98 10.23
C VAL A 300 17.81 7.21 9.63
N ARG A 301 19.11 7.14 9.35
CA ARG A 301 19.86 8.21 8.68
C ARG A 301 19.32 8.49 7.28
N ILE A 302 19.05 7.44 6.50
CA ILE A 302 18.43 7.57 5.17
C ILE A 302 17.02 8.16 5.28
N TYR A 303 16.19 7.73 6.23
CA TYR A 303 14.87 8.33 6.41
C TYR A 303 14.94 9.83 6.76
N LYS A 304 15.86 10.23 7.64
CA LYS A 304 16.07 11.64 7.97
C LYS A 304 16.53 12.45 6.76
N PHE A 305 17.41 11.86 5.96
CA PHE A 305 17.81 12.43 4.68
C PHE A 305 16.62 12.61 3.73
N LEU A 306 15.83 11.57 3.47
CA LEU A 306 14.66 11.65 2.58
C LEU A 306 13.62 12.65 3.09
N LYS A 307 13.44 12.76 4.41
CA LYS A 307 12.58 13.76 5.04
C LYS A 307 13.06 15.18 4.75
N GLU A 308 14.35 15.46 4.94
CA GLU A 308 14.94 16.80 4.74
C GLU A 308 14.69 17.33 3.32
N PHE A 309 14.71 16.44 2.34
CA PHE A 309 14.46 16.76 0.93
C PHE A 309 12.99 16.60 0.52
N GLU A 310 12.07 16.45 1.48
CA GLU A 310 10.63 16.25 1.27
C GLU A 310 10.31 15.15 0.23
N TRP A 311 11.16 14.13 0.16
CA TRP A 311 11.06 13.09 -0.86
C TRP A 311 9.76 12.29 -0.68
N LYS A 312 9.14 11.93 -1.81
CA LYS A 312 7.95 11.08 -1.85
C LYS A 312 8.13 9.99 -2.91
N PRO A 313 7.66 8.76 -2.64
CA PRO A 313 7.73 7.66 -3.60
C PRO A 313 6.89 7.96 -4.84
N GLU A 314 7.52 7.84 -6.02
CA GLU A 314 6.84 7.98 -7.32
C GLU A 314 5.98 6.75 -7.65
N ASP A 315 6.46 5.56 -7.25
CA ASP A 315 5.75 4.30 -7.41
C ASP A 315 4.95 3.96 -6.14
N LYS A 316 3.68 3.62 -6.31
CA LYS A 316 2.81 3.13 -5.24
C LYS A 316 3.31 1.81 -4.64
N ASN A 317 4.15 1.07 -5.35
CA ASN A 317 4.78 -0.17 -4.85
C ASN A 317 5.89 0.10 -3.83
N PHE A 318 6.38 1.34 -3.72
CA PHE A 318 7.34 1.75 -2.70
C PHE A 318 6.62 2.02 -1.37
N SER A 319 6.07 0.95 -0.81
CA SER A 319 5.19 0.99 0.37
C SER A 319 5.79 0.30 1.59
N TRP A 320 7.10 0.05 1.60
CA TRP A 320 7.76 -0.68 2.67
C TRP A 320 8.33 0.24 3.76
N ILE A 321 8.04 -0.09 5.00
CA ILE A 321 8.55 0.56 6.20
C ILE A 321 9.40 -0.46 6.95
N TRP A 322 10.58 -0.05 7.41
CA TRP A 322 11.40 -0.89 8.27
C TRP A 322 10.81 -0.94 9.68
N VAL A 323 10.73 -2.13 10.26
CA VAL A 323 10.33 -2.31 11.66
C VAL A 323 11.43 -3.09 12.38
N PRO A 324 12.09 -2.48 13.38
CA PRO A 324 13.16 -3.13 14.11
C PRO A 324 12.61 -4.15 15.13
N PHE A 325 13.34 -5.24 15.32
CA PHE A 325 13.21 -6.20 16.42
C PHE A 325 14.06 -5.76 17.63
N GLU A 326 13.99 -6.51 18.74
CA GLU A 326 14.73 -6.21 19.98
C GLU A 326 16.26 -6.27 19.80
N ASP A 327 16.77 -7.11 18.88
CA ASP A 327 18.20 -7.37 18.68
C ASP A 327 18.85 -6.55 17.53
N GLU A 328 18.37 -5.32 17.28
CA GLU A 328 18.79 -4.42 16.18
C GLU A 328 18.58 -4.92 14.74
N ALA A 329 18.24 -6.20 14.56
CA ALA A 329 17.66 -6.73 13.33
C ALA A 329 16.25 -6.12 13.09
N GLY A 330 15.65 -6.41 11.95
CA GLY A 330 14.29 -5.95 11.64
C GLY A 330 13.76 -6.57 10.36
N GLU A 331 12.57 -6.13 9.97
CA GLU A 331 11.94 -6.55 8.73
C GLU A 331 11.32 -5.37 7.96
N TRP A 332 11.31 -5.49 6.64
CA TRP A 332 10.56 -4.60 5.75
C TRP A 332 9.12 -5.06 5.68
N VAL A 333 8.19 -4.25 6.20
CA VAL A 333 6.74 -4.53 6.19
C VAL A 333 6.02 -3.52 5.33
N SER A 334 4.92 -3.93 4.70
CA SER A 334 4.13 -2.96 3.93
C SER A 334 3.43 -1.97 4.87
N ARG A 335 3.24 -0.75 4.39
CA ARG A 335 2.60 0.35 5.11
C ARG A 335 1.19 0.01 5.60
N GLU A 336 0.48 -0.89 4.91
CA GLU A 336 -0.87 -1.34 5.29
C GLU A 336 -0.85 -2.17 6.59
N LYS A 337 0.31 -2.71 6.98
CA LYS A 337 0.54 -3.38 8.26
C LYS A 337 1.11 -2.45 9.33
N CYS A 338 1.16 -1.13 9.08
CA CYS A 338 1.74 -0.15 10.00
C CYS A 338 0.71 0.92 10.38
N VAL A 339 0.78 1.39 11.62
CA VAL A 339 0.09 2.58 12.11
C VAL A 339 1.07 3.42 12.91
N LEU A 340 0.89 4.74 12.93
CA LEU A 340 1.76 5.60 13.73
C LEU A 340 1.52 5.35 15.21
N HIS A 341 0.25 5.36 15.64
CA HIS A 341 -0.16 5.26 17.03
C HIS A 341 -1.28 4.26 17.24
N ASP A 342 -1.24 3.56 18.38
CA ASP A 342 -2.36 2.76 18.90
C ASP A 342 -2.64 3.15 20.35
N SER A 343 -3.46 4.19 20.52
CA SER A 343 -3.80 4.76 21.82
C SER A 343 -4.43 3.77 22.81
N ARG A 344 -4.94 2.64 22.34
CA ARG A 344 -5.62 1.63 23.16
C ARG A 344 -4.88 0.29 23.22
N ASN A 345 -3.73 0.19 22.54
CA ASN A 345 -2.89 -1.00 22.47
C ASN A 345 -3.63 -2.30 22.07
N LEU A 346 -4.70 -2.16 21.28
CA LEU A 346 -5.55 -3.28 20.82
C LEU A 346 -4.93 -4.04 19.63
N PHE A 347 -4.06 -3.37 18.87
CA PHE A 347 -3.59 -3.83 17.56
C PHE A 347 -2.13 -4.26 17.57
N ALA A 348 -1.40 -4.11 18.68
CA ALA A 348 0.00 -4.53 18.78
C ALA A 348 0.29 -5.96 18.25
N PRO A 349 -0.62 -6.96 18.38
CA PRO A 349 -0.41 -8.30 17.80
C PRO A 349 -0.63 -8.40 16.28
N GLN A 350 -1.09 -7.35 15.62
CA GLN A 350 -1.58 -7.39 14.21
C GLN A 350 -0.96 -6.31 13.33
N LEU A 351 -0.70 -5.14 13.92
CA LEU A 351 -0.14 -3.98 13.25
C LEU A 351 1.14 -3.55 13.96
N ASN A 352 2.09 -3.08 13.16
CA ASN A 352 3.32 -2.48 13.66
C ASN A 352 3.05 -1.03 14.06
N ILE A 353 3.21 -0.73 15.35
CA ILE A 353 2.97 0.59 15.91
C ILE A 353 4.30 1.36 15.90
N LEU A 354 4.41 2.35 15.01
CA LEU A 354 5.69 2.95 14.67
C LEU A 354 6.23 3.93 15.74
N ASP A 355 5.36 4.51 16.57
CA ASP A 355 5.76 5.39 17.68
C ASP A 355 6.63 4.72 18.74
N LYS A 356 6.66 3.39 18.76
CA LYS A 356 7.55 2.59 19.62
C LYS A 356 8.99 2.59 19.11
N PHE A 357 9.22 2.92 17.83
CA PHE A 357 10.51 2.72 17.17
C PHE A 357 11.14 4.00 16.63
N TYR A 358 10.32 5.01 16.32
CA TYR A 358 10.72 6.22 15.61
C TYR A 358 10.30 7.49 16.36
N ASP A 359 11.04 8.58 16.13
CA ASP A 359 10.72 9.90 16.66
C ASP A 359 9.55 10.55 15.92
N GLU A 360 8.88 11.52 16.57
CA GLU A 360 7.71 12.26 16.04
C GLU A 360 7.96 12.83 14.63
N ASP A 361 9.18 13.26 14.39
CA ASP A 361 9.66 13.83 13.14
C ASP A 361 9.59 12.83 11.98
N LEU A 362 10.03 11.58 12.22
CA LEU A 362 9.92 10.50 11.25
C LEU A 362 8.50 9.95 11.14
N LEU A 363 7.71 9.95 12.22
CA LEU A 363 6.29 9.58 12.14
C LEU A 363 5.51 10.52 11.22
N CYS A 364 5.76 11.83 11.32
CA CYS A 364 5.21 12.82 10.39
C CYS A 364 5.61 12.51 8.94
N PHE A 365 6.88 12.19 8.70
CA PHE A 365 7.38 11.80 7.39
C PHE A 365 6.66 10.55 6.86
N PHE A 366 6.47 9.51 7.67
CA PHE A 366 5.76 8.30 7.26
C PHE A 366 4.30 8.55 6.88
N SER A 367 3.63 9.44 7.61
CA SER A 367 2.28 9.92 7.27
C SER A 367 2.26 10.65 5.91
N MET A 368 3.22 11.55 5.69
CA MET A 368 3.23 12.44 4.52
C MET A 368 3.72 11.77 3.24
N ALA A 369 4.79 10.98 3.32
CA ALA A 369 5.43 10.37 2.17
C ALA A 369 4.83 9.01 1.81
N PHE A 370 4.56 8.16 2.81
CA PHE A 370 4.07 6.79 2.59
C PHE A 370 2.56 6.64 2.83
N HIS A 371 1.90 7.66 3.40
CA HIS A 371 0.49 7.60 3.80
C HIS A 371 0.20 6.48 4.81
N VAL A 372 1.12 6.25 5.75
CA VAL A 372 0.86 5.38 6.90
C VAL A 372 -0.28 5.98 7.72
N LYS A 373 -1.24 5.16 8.13
CA LYS A 373 -2.41 5.61 8.90
C LYS A 373 -1.96 6.14 10.26
N HIS A 374 -2.50 7.28 10.68
CA HIS A 374 -2.19 7.87 11.99
C HIS A 374 -2.65 6.97 13.14
N GLN A 375 -3.85 6.39 13.03
CA GLN A 375 -4.43 5.43 13.97
C GLN A 375 -5.20 4.35 13.20
N PRO A 376 -5.46 3.17 13.81
CA PRO A 376 -6.35 2.16 13.23
C PRO A 376 -7.73 2.73 12.92
N ASP A 377 -8.27 2.40 11.75
CA ASP A 377 -9.58 2.88 11.29
C ASP A 377 -10.71 1.87 11.55
N ILE A 378 -11.90 2.23 11.08
CA ILE A 378 -13.10 1.39 11.21
C ILE A 378 -12.90 -0.02 10.63
N GLU A 379 -12.24 -0.17 9.48
CA GLU A 379 -12.03 -1.47 8.86
C GLU A 379 -11.09 -2.34 9.70
N ASP A 380 -10.07 -1.73 10.30
CA ASP A 380 -9.14 -2.41 11.20
C ASP A 380 -9.88 -2.96 12.44
N TYR A 381 -10.79 -2.17 13.03
CA TYR A 381 -11.64 -2.63 14.14
C TYR A 381 -12.61 -3.75 13.72
N VAL A 382 -13.21 -3.68 12.53
CA VAL A 382 -14.08 -4.77 12.04
C VAL A 382 -13.30 -6.08 11.87
N LYS A 383 -12.07 -6.01 11.33
CA LYS A 383 -11.18 -7.18 11.19
C LYS A 383 -10.75 -7.72 12.56
N LEU A 384 -10.44 -6.83 13.51
CA LEU A 384 -10.11 -7.19 14.89
C LEU A 384 -11.25 -8.00 15.53
N TRP A 385 -12.49 -7.51 15.43
CA TRP A 385 -13.65 -8.21 15.99
C TRP A 385 -13.87 -9.56 15.32
N GLY A 386 -13.83 -9.61 13.98
CA GLY A 386 -13.97 -10.87 13.24
C GLY A 386 -12.92 -11.91 13.63
N ARG A 387 -11.69 -11.51 13.99
CA ARG A 387 -10.69 -12.43 14.54
C ARG A 387 -11.09 -12.97 15.91
N TRP A 388 -11.57 -12.11 16.82
CA TRP A 388 -12.03 -12.54 18.14
C TRP A 388 -13.21 -13.51 18.03
N GLU A 389 -14.16 -13.27 17.12
CA GLU A 389 -15.30 -14.19 16.89
C GLU A 389 -14.90 -15.59 16.42
N ASN A 390 -13.79 -15.68 15.66
CA ASN A 390 -13.27 -16.91 15.06
C ASN A 390 -12.21 -17.59 15.92
N SER A 391 -11.73 -16.95 16.98
CA SER A 391 -10.82 -17.54 17.95
C SER A 391 -11.59 -18.21 19.08
N ASP A 392 -11.11 -19.34 19.59
CA ASP A 392 -11.61 -19.95 20.84
C ASP A 392 -11.14 -19.20 22.10
N SER A 393 -10.34 -18.14 21.95
CA SER A 393 -9.80 -17.34 23.05
C SER A 393 -10.83 -16.38 23.62
N GLN A 394 -10.86 -16.26 24.94
CA GLN A 394 -11.65 -15.24 25.64
C GLN A 394 -11.08 -13.84 25.37
N VAL A 395 -11.96 -12.86 25.18
CA VAL A 395 -11.58 -11.45 25.07
C VAL A 395 -11.44 -10.88 26.48
N SER A 396 -10.39 -10.10 26.74
CA SER A 396 -10.23 -9.46 28.05
C SER A 396 -11.31 -8.39 28.25
N LEU A 397 -11.68 -8.10 29.50
CA LEU A 397 -12.64 -7.04 29.81
C LEU A 397 -12.15 -5.66 29.35
N GLU A 398 -10.83 -5.43 29.45
CA GLU A 398 -10.20 -4.18 29.04
C GLU A 398 -10.23 -4.00 27.53
N ASP A 399 -9.88 -5.04 26.76
CA ASP A 399 -9.90 -4.99 25.30
C ASP A 399 -11.32 -4.85 24.76
N CYS A 400 -12.28 -5.58 25.34
CA CYS A 400 -13.69 -5.48 25.00
C CYS A 400 -14.22 -4.06 25.27
N LEU A 401 -13.89 -3.48 26.43
CA LEU A 401 -14.26 -2.10 26.75
C LEU A 401 -13.65 -1.10 25.77
N ALA A 402 -12.36 -1.23 25.48
CA ALA A 402 -11.65 -0.36 24.55
C ALA A 402 -12.24 -0.46 23.13
N PHE A 403 -12.65 -1.65 22.69
CA PHE A 403 -13.36 -1.83 21.42
C PHE A 403 -14.69 -1.08 21.39
N TRP A 404 -15.59 -1.33 22.34
CA TRP A 404 -16.91 -0.71 22.35
C TRP A 404 -16.88 0.79 22.58
N GLN A 405 -15.90 1.31 23.31
CA GLN A 405 -15.68 2.75 23.39
C GLN A 405 -15.33 3.36 22.03
N PHE A 406 -14.63 2.64 21.15
CA PHE A 406 -14.24 3.14 19.83
C PHE A 406 -15.47 3.17 18.92
N ILE A 407 -16.21 2.05 18.90
CA ILE A 407 -17.49 1.94 18.19
C ILE A 407 -18.45 3.02 18.67
N GLY A 408 -18.57 3.23 19.99
CA GLY A 408 -19.40 4.26 20.59
C GLY A 408 -19.01 5.68 20.14
N MET A 409 -17.72 6.03 20.09
CA MET A 409 -17.29 7.35 19.63
C MET A 409 -17.60 7.58 18.15
N HIS A 410 -17.45 6.55 17.31
CA HIS A 410 -17.56 6.66 15.86
C HIS A 410 -18.89 6.15 15.30
N TRP A 411 -19.87 5.81 16.15
CA TRP A 411 -21.13 5.16 15.74
C TRP A 411 -21.83 5.86 14.58
N ASN A 412 -21.91 7.18 14.60
CA ASN A 412 -22.58 7.98 13.55
C ASN A 412 -21.86 7.96 12.19
N LEU A 413 -20.61 7.46 12.15
CA LEU A 413 -19.80 7.32 10.94
C LEU A 413 -19.86 5.89 10.38
N PHE A 414 -20.44 4.94 11.11
CA PHE A 414 -20.59 3.57 10.65
C PHE A 414 -21.80 3.41 9.74
N ASP A 415 -21.63 2.64 8.67
CA ASP A 415 -22.77 2.02 7.99
C ASP A 415 -23.27 0.87 8.87
N GLU A 416 -24.42 1.07 9.51
CA GLU A 416 -25.06 0.08 10.40
C GLU A 416 -25.21 -1.28 9.72
N LYS A 417 -25.45 -1.30 8.40
CA LYS A 417 -25.58 -2.55 7.63
C LYS A 417 -24.25 -3.29 7.50
N LEU A 418 -23.14 -2.55 7.41
CA LEU A 418 -21.81 -3.13 7.30
C LEU A 418 -21.40 -3.80 8.61
N LEU A 419 -21.54 -3.11 9.75
CA LEU A 419 -21.24 -3.72 11.05
C LEU A 419 -22.16 -4.90 11.36
N SER A 420 -23.46 -4.77 11.13
CA SER A 420 -24.43 -5.86 11.38
C SER A 420 -24.13 -7.12 10.55
N LYS A 421 -23.53 -6.96 9.36
CA LYS A 421 -23.08 -8.09 8.53
C LYS A 421 -21.83 -8.77 9.07
N HIS A 422 -20.89 -8.02 9.66
CA HIS A 422 -19.59 -8.56 10.11
C HIS A 422 -19.56 -8.98 11.57
N VAL A 423 -20.46 -8.43 12.41
CA VAL A 423 -20.59 -8.78 13.83
C VAL A 423 -21.73 -9.77 13.99
N GLN A 424 -21.38 -11.05 14.19
CA GLN A 424 -22.33 -12.15 14.38
C GLN A 424 -22.42 -12.63 15.83
N LYS A 425 -21.34 -12.42 16.60
CA LYS A 425 -21.27 -12.74 18.01
C LYS A 425 -21.01 -11.47 18.83
N LEU A 426 -21.56 -11.42 20.02
CA LEU A 426 -21.54 -10.27 20.91
C LEU A 426 -21.10 -10.69 22.31
N PRO A 427 -20.54 -9.75 23.08
CA PRO A 427 -19.95 -10.06 24.37
C PRO A 427 -21.02 -10.38 25.41
N VAL A 428 -20.78 -11.42 26.18
CA VAL A 428 -21.54 -11.83 27.36
C VAL A 428 -20.56 -12.14 28.49
N LEU A 429 -20.93 -11.80 29.72
CA LEU A 429 -20.12 -12.07 30.90
C LEU A 429 -20.46 -13.46 31.46
N ILE A 430 -19.51 -14.39 31.39
CA ILE A 430 -19.64 -15.75 31.94
C ILE A 430 -18.49 -15.99 32.91
N GLY A 431 -18.79 -16.26 34.18
CA GLY A 431 -17.79 -16.57 35.19
C GLY A 431 -16.73 -15.48 35.39
N GLY A 432 -17.06 -14.21 35.11
CA GLY A 432 -16.12 -13.07 35.19
C GLY A 432 -15.28 -12.82 33.93
N SER A 433 -15.48 -13.60 32.86
CA SER A 433 -14.77 -13.48 31.58
C SER A 433 -15.72 -13.12 30.43
N VAL A 434 -15.24 -12.41 29.40
CA VAL A 434 -16.06 -12.07 28.22
C VAL A 434 -16.00 -13.21 27.22
N SER A 435 -17.17 -13.78 26.95
CA SER A 435 -17.39 -14.79 25.91
C SER A 435 -18.23 -14.20 24.78
N LEU A 436 -17.96 -14.58 23.54
CA LEU A 436 -18.70 -14.09 22.38
C LEU A 436 -19.79 -15.10 21.98
N ILE A 437 -21.06 -14.71 22.08
CA ILE A 437 -22.23 -15.55 21.78
C ILE A 437 -23.00 -14.98 20.60
N CYS A 438 -23.58 -15.87 19.80
CA CYS A 438 -24.41 -15.54 18.64
C CYS A 438 -25.50 -14.52 19.00
N LYS A 439 -25.59 -13.42 18.25
CA LYS A 439 -26.49 -12.30 18.57
C LYS A 439 -27.98 -12.67 18.56
N GLN A 440 -28.35 -13.78 17.92
CA GLN A 440 -29.72 -14.31 17.89
C GLN A 440 -30.12 -15.04 19.19
N ASP A 441 -29.14 -15.46 19.99
CA ASP A 441 -29.32 -16.25 21.23
C ASP A 441 -29.09 -15.43 22.50
N ILE A 442 -28.87 -14.13 22.37
CA ILE A 442 -28.70 -13.20 23.48
C ILE A 442 -29.69 -12.06 23.37
N PHE A 443 -29.94 -11.40 24.49
CA PHE A 443 -31.03 -10.45 24.65
C PHE A 443 -30.57 -9.16 25.33
N ILE A 444 -31.25 -8.06 24.99
CA ILE A 444 -31.16 -6.81 25.74
C ILE A 444 -32.05 -6.97 26.99
N PRO A 445 -31.52 -6.75 28.20
CA PRO A 445 -32.29 -6.82 29.44
C PRO A 445 -33.10 -5.53 29.64
N ASP A 446 -34.19 -5.37 28.90
CA ASP A 446 -35.09 -4.23 28.98
C ASP A 446 -36.16 -4.36 30.08
N ASP A 447 -36.43 -5.58 30.53
CA ASP A 447 -37.34 -5.90 31.65
C ASP A 447 -36.56 -6.60 32.78
N LEU A 448 -36.45 -5.95 33.94
CA LEU A 448 -35.71 -6.45 35.09
C LEU A 448 -36.32 -7.70 35.72
N LEU A 449 -37.66 -7.84 35.69
CA LEU A 449 -38.33 -9.02 36.24
C LEU A 449 -38.05 -10.24 35.37
N LEU A 450 -38.06 -10.06 34.04
CA LEU A 450 -37.67 -11.13 33.11
C LEU A 450 -36.17 -11.42 33.21
N GLU A 451 -35.33 -10.39 33.37
CA GLU A 451 -33.88 -10.54 33.53
C GLU A 451 -33.51 -11.40 34.76
N ASP A 452 -34.28 -11.32 35.83
CA ASP A 452 -34.04 -12.10 37.06
C ASP A 452 -34.48 -13.57 36.95
N LEU A 453 -35.33 -13.91 35.97
CA LEU A 453 -35.84 -15.27 35.78
C LEU A 453 -34.89 -16.16 34.97
N PHE A 454 -34.02 -15.57 34.16
CA PHE A 454 -33.16 -16.27 33.21
C PHE A 454 -31.68 -16.12 33.58
N ASP A 455 -30.83 -17.03 33.08
CA ASP A 455 -29.39 -17.00 33.33
C ASP A 455 -28.76 -15.70 32.79
N LYS A 456 -27.86 -15.08 33.58
CA LYS A 456 -27.16 -13.86 33.17
C LYS A 456 -26.33 -14.04 31.90
N SER A 457 -25.97 -15.29 31.54
CA SER A 457 -25.28 -15.63 30.29
C SER A 457 -26.14 -15.45 29.02
N LEU A 458 -27.40 -15.05 29.14
CA LEU A 458 -28.29 -14.80 28.00
C LEU A 458 -28.37 -13.31 27.66
N PHE A 459 -27.75 -12.44 28.44
CA PHE A 459 -27.84 -11.00 28.25
C PHE A 459 -26.53 -10.42 27.75
N VAL A 460 -26.65 -9.42 26.87
CA VAL A 460 -25.50 -8.65 26.38
C VAL A 460 -24.72 -8.03 27.54
N TRP A 461 -23.39 -8.01 27.40
CA TRP A 461 -22.51 -7.41 28.39
C TRP A 461 -22.58 -5.88 28.35
N TYR A 462 -22.57 -5.26 29.54
CA TYR A 462 -22.41 -3.82 29.69
C TYR A 462 -21.17 -3.50 30.55
N PRO A 463 -20.43 -2.43 30.24
CA PRO A 463 -19.40 -1.90 31.12
C PRO A 463 -19.97 -1.54 32.49
N THR A 464 -19.25 -1.87 33.57
CA THR A 464 -19.66 -1.58 34.95
C THR A 464 -19.74 -0.08 35.23
N LYS A 465 -18.94 0.73 34.52
CA LYS A 465 -18.95 2.19 34.57
C LYS A 465 -19.26 2.74 33.19
N SER A 466 -20.28 3.58 33.09
CA SER A 466 -20.56 4.33 31.87
C SER A 466 -19.45 5.37 31.63
N THR A 467 -19.04 5.55 30.38
CA THR A 467 -18.16 6.64 29.97
C THR A 467 -18.93 7.64 29.11
N PRO A 468 -18.47 8.90 28.96
CA PRO A 468 -19.11 9.85 28.06
C PRO A 468 -19.19 9.37 26.60
N SER A 469 -18.20 8.57 26.18
CA SER A 469 -18.12 7.96 24.85
C SER A 469 -19.11 6.80 24.64
N LEU A 470 -19.49 6.11 25.71
CA LEU A 470 -20.34 4.93 25.67
C LEU A 470 -21.24 4.91 26.92
N SER A 471 -22.35 5.66 26.85
CA SER A 471 -23.41 5.56 27.84
C SER A 471 -24.16 4.23 27.69
N ARG A 472 -24.82 3.78 28.76
CA ARG A 472 -25.67 2.58 28.71
C ARG A 472 -26.75 2.67 27.61
N SER A 473 -27.39 3.84 27.47
CA SER A 473 -28.39 4.08 26.42
C SER A 473 -27.80 3.95 25.02
N LYS A 474 -26.61 4.52 24.79
CA LYS A 474 -25.93 4.44 23.50
C LYS A 474 -25.51 3.00 23.19
N HIS A 475 -25.02 2.26 24.18
CA HIS A 475 -24.65 0.87 24.01
C HIS A 475 -25.85 -0.02 23.67
N THR A 476 -26.99 0.20 24.34
CA THR A 476 -28.25 -0.48 24.01
C THR A 476 -28.70 -0.16 22.59
N GLN A 477 -28.67 1.11 22.16
CA GLN A 477 -28.99 1.49 20.78
C GLN A 477 -28.11 0.77 19.75
N ILE A 478 -26.81 0.68 20.02
CA ILE A 478 -25.87 -0.06 19.19
C ILE A 478 -26.29 -1.53 19.08
N TYR A 479 -26.57 -2.21 20.20
CA TYR A 479 -27.03 -3.59 20.19
C TYR A 479 -28.35 -3.79 19.45
N THR A 480 -29.32 -2.88 19.61
CA THR A 480 -30.57 -2.89 18.87
C THR A 480 -30.32 -2.77 17.36
N SER A 481 -29.48 -1.82 16.92
CA SER A 481 -29.12 -1.66 15.49
C SER A 481 -28.37 -2.87 14.92
N LEU A 482 -27.63 -3.61 15.76
CA LEU A 482 -26.98 -4.87 15.36
C LEU A 482 -27.96 -6.05 15.23
N GLY A 483 -29.22 -5.88 15.63
CA GLY A 483 -30.30 -6.85 15.52
C GLY A 483 -30.53 -7.71 16.76
N VAL A 484 -30.03 -7.30 17.92
CA VAL A 484 -30.31 -7.98 19.19
C VAL A 484 -31.74 -7.67 19.64
N ARG A 485 -32.48 -8.70 20.06
CA ARG A 485 -33.87 -8.56 20.52
C ARG A 485 -33.94 -8.16 21.99
N ASN A 486 -35.00 -7.45 22.36
CA ASN A 486 -35.38 -7.22 23.75
C ASN A 486 -35.89 -8.52 24.39
N ILE A 487 -35.66 -8.72 25.69
CA ILE A 487 -36.14 -9.91 26.40
C ILE A 487 -37.66 -9.90 26.51
N SER A 488 -38.26 -8.71 26.69
CA SER A 488 -39.72 -8.53 26.75
C SER A 488 -40.44 -8.99 25.48
N GLU A 489 -39.82 -8.78 24.31
CA GLU A 489 -40.35 -9.17 23.01
C GLU A 489 -40.13 -10.66 22.70
N ALA A 490 -39.08 -11.26 23.26
CA ALA A 490 -38.68 -12.63 22.95
C ALA A 490 -39.38 -13.69 23.82
N VAL A 491 -39.79 -13.33 25.03
CA VAL A 491 -40.38 -14.26 25.99
C VAL A 491 -41.89 -14.41 25.76
N LYS A 492 -42.36 -15.65 25.67
CA LYS A 492 -43.79 -15.98 25.63
C LYS A 492 -44.28 -16.38 27.01
N LYS A 493 -45.29 -15.69 27.53
CA LYS A 493 -45.99 -16.05 28.77
C LYS A 493 -47.01 -17.14 28.47
N HIS A 494 -46.95 -18.24 29.22
CA HIS A 494 -47.98 -19.27 29.24
C HIS A 494 -48.43 -19.50 30.67
N GLU A 495 -49.75 -19.53 30.86
CA GLU A 495 -50.31 -20.05 32.10
C GLU A 495 -49.90 -21.52 32.23
N ALA A 496 -49.32 -21.89 33.37
CA ALA A 496 -49.15 -23.30 33.65
C ALA A 496 -50.55 -23.88 33.79
N SER A 497 -50.96 -24.70 32.83
CA SER A 497 -52.12 -25.57 32.99
C SER A 497 -51.82 -26.53 34.13
N ASN A 498 -52.07 -26.13 35.36
CA ASN A 498 -52.28 -27.07 36.43
C ASN A 498 -53.62 -27.72 36.08
N SER A 499 -53.56 -28.91 35.50
CA SER A 499 -54.68 -29.83 35.49
C SER A 499 -55.02 -30.11 36.96
N ILE A 500 -55.86 -29.27 37.55
CA ILE A 500 -56.61 -29.66 38.73
C ILE A 500 -57.55 -30.73 38.20
N SER A 501 -57.14 -31.99 38.38
CA SER A 501 -58.00 -33.13 38.16
C SER A 501 -59.30 -32.87 38.90
N THR A 502 -60.39 -32.86 38.15
CA THR A 502 -61.75 -32.92 38.67
C THR A 502 -61.89 -34.17 39.52
N GLY A 503 -61.77 -33.99 40.83
CA GLY A 503 -61.86 -35.05 41.82
C GLY A 503 -61.97 -34.47 43.22
N SER A 504 -63.22 -34.27 43.65
CA SER A 504 -63.74 -34.25 45.03
C SER A 504 -62.95 -33.50 46.12
N ASP A 505 -63.59 -32.45 46.65
CA ASP A 505 -63.58 -31.99 48.07
C ASP A 505 -62.28 -32.17 48.87
N ASP A 506 -61.54 -31.06 49.06
CA ASP A 506 -61.10 -30.57 50.38
C ASP A 506 -60.02 -29.49 50.21
N GLY A 507 -60.29 -28.25 50.68
CA GLY A 507 -59.25 -27.24 50.96
C GLY A 507 -59.61 -25.78 50.68
N ALA A 508 -60.38 -25.48 49.63
CA ALA A 508 -60.62 -24.09 49.22
C ALA A 508 -61.67 -23.40 50.13
N LYS A 509 -61.23 -22.45 50.96
CA LYS A 509 -62.15 -21.60 51.74
C LYS A 509 -62.78 -20.54 50.83
N LEU A 510 -64.11 -20.56 50.76
CA LEU A 510 -64.92 -19.53 50.12
C LEU A 510 -65.00 -18.31 51.04
N GLU A 511 -64.53 -17.15 50.58
CA GLU A 511 -64.73 -15.88 51.30
C GLU A 511 -65.77 -15.01 50.61
N SER A 512 -66.47 -14.17 51.39
CA SER A 512 -67.34 -13.14 50.82
C SER A 512 -66.52 -12.12 50.04
N SER A 513 -66.97 -11.79 48.82
CA SER A 513 -66.39 -10.74 47.96
C SER A 513 -66.13 -9.41 48.69
N ALA A 514 -66.94 -9.11 49.70
CA ALA A 514 -66.88 -7.91 50.54
C ALA A 514 -65.52 -7.62 51.23
N ASN A 515 -64.67 -8.63 51.45
CA ASN A 515 -63.38 -8.43 52.14
C ASN A 515 -62.27 -7.91 51.22
N VAL A 516 -62.41 -8.05 49.90
CA VAL A 516 -61.39 -7.66 48.91
C VAL A 516 -61.92 -6.63 47.91
N ILE A 517 -63.20 -6.72 47.58
CA ILE A 517 -63.90 -5.75 46.72
C ILE A 517 -64.59 -4.74 47.62
N THR A 518 -63.89 -3.63 47.89
CA THR A 518 -64.36 -2.55 48.76
C THR A 518 -65.00 -1.43 47.95
N GLU A 519 -65.82 -0.61 48.61
CA GLU A 519 -66.38 0.60 48.01
C GLU A 519 -65.28 1.51 47.43
N GLY A 520 -64.15 1.65 48.14
CA GLY A 520 -63.01 2.44 47.68
C GLY A 520 -62.38 1.91 46.38
N LEU A 521 -62.31 0.59 46.19
CA LEU A 521 -61.85 -0.01 44.93
C LEU A 521 -62.82 0.30 43.77
N ILE A 522 -64.12 0.12 44.02
CA ILE A 522 -65.15 0.39 42.99
C ILE A 522 -65.19 1.87 42.62
N ARG A 523 -65.05 2.78 43.60
CA ARG A 523 -64.93 4.23 43.38
C ARG A 523 -63.76 4.57 42.46
N ILE A 524 -62.60 3.92 42.64
CA ILE A 524 -61.44 4.11 41.76
C ILE A 524 -61.77 3.70 40.32
N ILE A 525 -62.37 2.53 40.15
CA ILE A 525 -62.71 1.99 38.82
C ILE A 525 -63.75 2.89 38.14
N LEU A 526 -64.85 3.23 38.81
CA LEU A 526 -65.91 4.07 38.24
C LEU A 526 -65.38 5.47 37.88
N ALA A 527 -64.60 6.10 38.77
CA ALA A 527 -64.01 7.41 38.47
C ALA A 527 -63.03 7.38 37.29
N PHE A 528 -62.28 6.28 37.13
CA PHE A 528 -61.41 6.09 35.96
C PHE A 528 -62.22 5.91 34.67
N LEU A 529 -63.22 5.03 34.68
CA LEU A 529 -64.06 4.75 33.51
C LEU A 529 -64.95 5.93 33.13
N ALA A 530 -65.33 6.78 34.09
CA ALA A 530 -66.12 7.98 33.86
C ALA A 530 -65.30 9.16 33.31
N ASN A 531 -64.00 8.98 33.10
CA ASN A 531 -63.17 9.97 32.44
C ASN A 531 -63.78 10.30 31.05
N PRO A 532 -64.16 11.58 30.79
CA PRO A 532 -64.82 11.96 29.54
C PRO A 532 -64.04 11.60 28.27
N CYS A 533 -62.72 11.42 28.37
CA CYS A 533 -61.87 11.00 27.25
C CYS A 533 -62.10 9.54 26.80
N LEU A 534 -62.72 8.69 27.62
CA LEU A 534 -62.93 7.26 27.32
C LEU A 534 -64.27 6.95 26.62
N ASP A 535 -65.20 7.92 26.64
CA ASP A 535 -66.55 7.81 26.05
C ASP A 535 -67.30 6.53 26.48
N ILE A 536 -67.29 6.23 27.78
CA ILE A 536 -67.97 5.06 28.37
C ILE A 536 -69.26 5.52 29.05
N SER A 537 -70.41 5.01 28.57
CA SER A 537 -71.72 5.34 29.14
C SER A 537 -71.86 4.84 30.58
N ALA A 538 -72.68 5.49 31.42
CA ALA A 538 -72.92 5.04 32.80
C ALA A 538 -73.38 3.58 32.88
N LYS A 539 -74.22 3.15 31.93
CA LYS A 539 -74.67 1.76 31.82
C LYS A 539 -73.51 0.79 31.59
N GLU A 540 -72.62 1.11 30.63
CA GLU A 540 -71.45 0.28 30.32
C GLU A 540 -70.45 0.25 31.49
N ARG A 541 -70.25 1.37 32.21
CA ARG A 541 -69.41 1.40 33.41
C ARG A 541 -69.94 0.47 34.51
N HIS A 542 -71.25 0.51 34.75
CA HIS A 542 -71.90 -0.35 35.73
C HIS A 542 -71.80 -1.82 35.32
N GLU A 543 -72.04 -2.16 34.05
CA GLU A 543 -71.87 -3.53 33.53
C GLU A 543 -70.43 -4.06 33.71
N ILE A 544 -69.42 -3.21 33.48
CA ILE A 544 -68.00 -3.56 33.72
C ILE A 544 -67.76 -3.86 35.20
N VAL A 545 -68.26 -3.00 36.09
CA VAL A 545 -68.08 -3.13 37.55
C VAL A 545 -68.88 -4.27 38.15
N GLU A 546 -70.07 -4.56 37.63
CA GLU A 546 -70.90 -5.71 38.04
C GLU A 546 -70.13 -7.02 37.92
N SER A 547 -69.31 -7.17 36.86
CA SER A 547 -68.45 -8.36 36.70
C SER A 547 -67.44 -8.57 37.83
N LEU A 548 -67.09 -7.51 38.57
CA LEU A 548 -66.24 -7.57 39.75
C LEU A 548 -67.07 -7.84 41.01
N LEU A 549 -68.23 -7.19 41.16
CA LEU A 549 -69.13 -7.34 42.31
C LEU A 549 -69.69 -8.77 42.43
N ASP A 550 -69.92 -9.43 41.29
CA ASP A 550 -70.42 -10.80 41.20
C ASP A 550 -69.33 -11.89 41.39
N LEU A 551 -68.08 -11.49 41.68
CA LEU A 551 -66.99 -12.46 41.81
C LEU A 551 -67.09 -13.32 43.06
N THR A 552 -66.79 -14.60 42.86
CA THR A 552 -66.52 -15.56 43.92
C THR A 552 -65.03 -15.59 44.22
N ILE A 553 -64.65 -15.24 45.45
CA ILE A 553 -63.25 -15.27 45.90
C ILE A 553 -62.88 -16.66 46.41
N VAL A 554 -61.85 -17.25 45.82
CA VAL A 554 -61.33 -18.58 46.17
C VAL A 554 -59.93 -18.45 46.74
N LYS A 555 -59.75 -18.80 48.02
CA LYS A 555 -58.41 -18.94 48.61
C LYS A 555 -57.77 -20.24 48.14
N ALA A 556 -56.63 -20.12 47.47
CA ALA A 556 -55.82 -21.25 47.02
C ALA A 556 -54.61 -21.45 47.96
N ASP A 557 -54.34 -22.71 48.31
CA ASP A 557 -53.19 -23.08 49.13
C ASP A 557 -51.86 -22.94 48.38
N GLU A 558 -51.89 -23.02 47.04
CA GLU A 558 -50.72 -22.85 46.18
C GLU A 558 -50.85 -21.59 45.30
N PRO A 559 -49.79 -20.78 45.19
CA PRO A 559 -49.80 -19.63 44.31
C PRO A 559 -49.68 -20.04 42.83
N VAL A 560 -50.23 -19.21 41.94
CA VAL A 560 -50.32 -19.51 40.50
C VAL A 560 -48.95 -19.35 39.86
N ASN A 561 -48.40 -20.43 39.28
CA ASN A 561 -47.13 -20.35 38.60
C ASN A 561 -47.31 -19.96 37.13
N MET A 562 -46.73 -18.84 36.72
CA MET A 562 -46.59 -18.45 35.32
C MET A 562 -45.34 -19.10 34.74
N LYS A 563 -45.47 -19.71 33.56
CA LYS A 563 -44.34 -20.25 32.80
C LYS A 563 -43.93 -19.24 31.73
N TYR A 564 -42.65 -18.90 31.72
CA TYR A 564 -42.03 -18.04 30.73
C TYR A 564 -41.19 -18.91 29.82
N ARG A 565 -41.48 -18.86 28.52
CA ARG A 565 -40.80 -19.64 27.50
C ARG A 565 -39.96 -18.72 26.62
N LEU A 566 -38.68 -19.05 26.48
CA LEU A 566 -37.73 -18.35 25.63
C LEU A 566 -37.16 -19.33 24.60
N GLU A 567 -37.30 -19.00 23.33
CA GLU A 567 -36.86 -19.83 22.20
C GLU A 567 -35.58 -19.25 21.58
N LEU A 568 -34.53 -20.08 21.53
CA LEU A 568 -33.24 -19.75 20.95
C LEU A 568 -33.18 -20.22 19.47
N SER A 569 -32.23 -19.67 18.72
CA SER A 569 -32.09 -19.85 17.26
C SER A 569 -31.81 -21.29 16.79
N GLY A 570 -31.47 -22.20 17.71
CA GLY A 570 -31.31 -23.64 17.46
C GLY A 570 -32.52 -24.51 17.84
N GLY A 571 -33.70 -23.92 18.12
CA GLY A 571 -34.88 -24.64 18.60
C GLY A 571 -34.79 -25.08 20.07
N ARG A 572 -33.73 -24.66 20.78
CA ARG A 572 -33.58 -24.87 22.22
C ARG A 572 -34.57 -23.96 22.95
N LEU A 573 -35.43 -24.59 23.76
CA LEU A 573 -36.42 -23.92 24.58
C LEU A 573 -35.91 -23.81 26.02
N LEU A 574 -35.93 -22.60 26.58
CA LEU A 574 -35.68 -22.34 27.99
C LEU A 574 -37.01 -22.03 28.67
N GLU A 575 -37.25 -22.67 29.82
CA GLU A 575 -38.43 -22.42 30.64
C GLU A 575 -38.01 -21.84 32.00
N ALA A 576 -38.60 -20.71 32.37
CA ALA A 576 -38.52 -20.15 33.71
C ALA A 576 -39.91 -20.10 34.34
N LYS A 577 -39.98 -20.18 35.67
CA LYS A 577 -41.24 -20.11 36.42
C LYS A 577 -41.21 -18.90 37.33
N ALA A 578 -42.26 -18.10 37.31
CA ALA A 578 -42.47 -17.04 38.29
C ALA A 578 -43.82 -17.23 38.99
N THR A 579 -43.84 -16.98 40.28
CA THR A 579 -45.05 -17.06 41.10
C THR A 579 -45.88 -15.79 40.91
N HIS A 580 -47.09 -15.92 40.36
CA HIS A 580 -48.13 -14.90 40.38
C HIS A 580 -49.12 -15.19 41.51
N MET A 581 -49.53 -14.13 42.21
CA MET A 581 -50.43 -14.28 43.35
C MET A 581 -51.88 -14.47 42.88
N PHE A 582 -52.37 -13.72 41.88
CA PHE A 582 -53.79 -13.75 41.54
C PHE A 582 -54.07 -14.39 40.18
N ARG A 583 -55.28 -14.94 40.02
CA ARG A 583 -55.82 -15.40 38.74
C ARG A 583 -57.32 -15.17 38.69
N TRP A 584 -57.80 -14.47 37.66
CA TRP A 584 -59.23 -14.28 37.42
C TRP A 584 -59.71 -15.15 36.26
N GLU A 585 -60.55 -16.13 36.57
CA GLU A 585 -61.28 -16.94 35.58
C GLU A 585 -62.65 -16.30 35.29
N LYS A 586 -62.70 -15.46 34.25
CA LYS A 586 -63.89 -14.67 33.90
C LYS A 586 -65.13 -15.53 33.62
N ASN A 587 -64.97 -16.66 32.92
CA ASN A 587 -66.08 -17.55 32.56
C ASN A 587 -66.78 -18.18 33.77
N GLU A 588 -66.04 -18.36 34.88
CA GLU A 588 -66.55 -18.93 36.12
C GLU A 588 -66.83 -17.87 37.20
N ALA A 589 -66.61 -16.58 36.89
CA ALA A 589 -66.66 -15.46 37.83
C ALA A 589 -65.85 -15.73 39.12
N ARG A 590 -64.66 -16.35 38.99
CA ARG A 590 -63.81 -16.72 40.14
C ARG A 590 -62.49 -15.98 40.14
N LEU A 591 -62.14 -15.41 41.29
CA LEU A 591 -60.82 -14.84 41.55
C LEU A 591 -60.09 -15.73 42.56
N PHE A 592 -58.99 -16.33 42.11
CA PHE A 592 -58.09 -17.11 42.95
C PHE A 592 -57.05 -16.19 43.58
N MET A 593 -56.87 -16.32 44.89
CA MET A 593 -55.85 -15.60 45.66
C MET A 593 -55.15 -16.54 46.64
N PRO A 594 -53.84 -16.38 46.90
CA PRO A 594 -53.12 -17.23 47.83
C PRO A 594 -53.61 -16.98 49.26
N GLN A 595 -53.53 -18.01 50.11
CA GLN A 595 -53.64 -17.80 51.54
C GLN A 595 -52.48 -16.91 52.02
N ILE A 596 -52.79 -15.68 52.42
CA ILE A 596 -51.81 -14.68 52.84
C ILE A 596 -51.37 -14.97 54.28
N ASP A 597 -50.66 -16.08 54.50
CA ASP A 597 -49.95 -16.30 55.75
C ASP A 597 -48.58 -15.61 55.65
N GLY A 598 -48.52 -14.33 56.03
CA GLY A 598 -47.24 -13.66 56.35
C GLY A 598 -46.59 -12.83 55.25
N VAL A 599 -47.33 -11.97 54.56
CA VAL A 599 -46.73 -10.84 53.80
C VAL A 599 -46.33 -9.74 54.80
N GLN A 600 -45.32 -10.01 55.64
CA GLN A 600 -44.81 -9.04 56.62
C GLN A 600 -43.84 -8.05 55.96
N GLY A 601 -44.22 -6.77 55.94
CA GLY A 601 -43.38 -5.65 55.51
C GLY A 601 -43.76 -5.03 54.16
N MET A 602 -43.25 -3.81 53.90
CA MET A 602 -43.69 -2.99 52.75
C MET A 602 -43.42 -3.62 51.37
N VAL A 603 -42.34 -4.40 51.22
CA VAL A 603 -42.01 -5.10 49.96
C VAL A 603 -43.13 -6.08 49.59
N GLY A 604 -43.65 -6.78 50.59
CA GLY A 604 -44.74 -7.71 50.43
C GLY A 604 -46.04 -7.01 50.03
N SER A 605 -46.39 -5.91 50.71
CA SER A 605 -47.57 -5.10 50.38
C SER A 605 -47.53 -4.55 48.95
N ILE A 606 -46.36 -4.10 48.49
CA ILE A 606 -46.18 -3.63 47.11
C ILE A 606 -46.35 -4.78 46.11
N LYS A 607 -45.80 -5.97 46.38
CA LYS A 607 -45.99 -7.16 45.52
C LYS A 607 -47.46 -7.54 45.43
N TYR A 608 -48.14 -7.62 46.57
CA TYR A 608 -49.57 -7.93 46.66
C TYR A 608 -50.41 -6.93 45.84
N ALA A 609 -50.22 -5.63 46.09
CA ALA A 609 -50.93 -4.57 45.39
C ALA A 609 -50.69 -4.62 43.88
N THR A 610 -49.43 -4.87 43.45
CA THR A 610 -49.06 -4.95 42.04
C THR A 610 -49.76 -6.12 41.34
N TYR A 611 -49.78 -7.32 41.93
CA TYR A 611 -50.45 -8.46 41.30
C TYR A 611 -51.97 -8.33 41.32
N LEU A 612 -52.54 -7.81 42.42
CA LEU A 612 -53.98 -7.59 42.52
C LEU A 612 -54.45 -6.59 41.47
N SER A 613 -53.75 -5.46 41.35
CA SER A 613 -54.10 -4.42 40.39
C SER A 613 -53.98 -4.89 38.95
N ASP A 614 -52.93 -5.66 38.64
CA ASP A 614 -52.71 -6.19 37.29
C ASP A 614 -53.86 -7.13 36.87
N VAL A 615 -54.20 -8.09 37.74
CA VAL A 615 -55.27 -9.07 37.45
C VAL A 615 -56.65 -8.41 37.37
N ILE A 616 -56.97 -7.47 38.26
CA ILE A 616 -58.26 -6.77 38.22
C ILE A 616 -58.37 -5.91 36.96
N SER A 617 -57.36 -5.11 36.64
CA SER A 617 -57.39 -4.25 35.47
C SER A 617 -57.45 -5.05 34.16
N GLN A 618 -56.67 -6.13 34.05
CA GLN A 618 -56.70 -7.02 32.88
C GLN A 618 -58.07 -7.68 32.72
N GLY A 619 -58.70 -8.12 33.80
CA GLY A 619 -60.01 -8.77 33.74
C GLY A 619 -61.14 -7.81 33.37
N LEU A 620 -61.11 -6.59 33.91
CA LEU A 620 -62.11 -5.55 33.61
C LEU A 620 -61.97 -4.98 32.20
N LEU A 621 -60.73 -4.73 31.77
CA LEU A 621 -60.41 -4.03 30.53
C LEU A 621 -59.79 -4.96 29.48
N TYR A 622 -60.17 -6.23 29.48
CA TYR A 622 -59.63 -7.23 28.53
C TYR A 622 -59.85 -6.86 27.05
N GLU A 623 -60.90 -6.09 26.73
CA GLU A 623 -61.16 -5.56 25.37
C GLU A 623 -60.46 -4.21 25.12
N ARG A 624 -59.93 -3.57 26.17
CA ARG A 624 -59.29 -2.25 26.15
C ARG A 624 -57.91 -2.32 26.82
N ALA A 625 -57.03 -3.15 26.24
CA ALA A 625 -55.71 -3.45 26.78
C ALA A 625 -54.82 -2.20 26.97
N ASP A 626 -55.03 -1.15 26.19
CA ASP A 626 -54.35 0.14 26.27
C ASP A 626 -54.65 0.91 27.57
N LEU A 627 -55.76 0.62 28.23
CA LEU A 627 -56.20 1.28 29.47
C LEU A 627 -55.80 0.52 30.74
N VAL A 628 -55.39 -0.74 30.60
CA VAL A 628 -55.09 -1.67 31.70
C VAL A 628 -54.00 -1.11 32.63
N GLU A 629 -52.89 -0.63 32.10
CA GLU A 629 -51.77 -0.11 32.90
C GLU A 629 -52.18 1.10 33.74
N SER A 630 -52.93 2.02 33.13
CA SER A 630 -53.39 3.25 33.80
C SER A 630 -54.36 2.94 34.94
N LEU A 631 -55.28 2.00 34.74
CA LEU A 631 -56.17 1.53 35.80
C LEU A 631 -55.40 0.75 36.88
N ALA A 632 -54.46 -0.11 36.48
CA ALA A 632 -53.67 -0.91 37.42
C ALA A 632 -52.87 -0.03 38.37
N GLU A 633 -52.22 1.03 37.89
CA GLU A 633 -51.51 1.96 38.77
C GLU A 633 -52.45 2.64 39.78
N LEU A 634 -53.65 3.06 39.38
CA LEU A 634 -54.64 3.63 40.31
C LEU A 634 -55.12 2.63 41.35
N ILE A 635 -55.44 1.40 40.94
CA ILE A 635 -55.87 0.33 41.85
C ILE A 635 -54.75 -0.04 42.82
N LYS A 636 -53.49 -0.09 42.35
CA LYS A 636 -52.31 -0.36 43.17
C LYS A 636 -52.11 0.69 44.25
N PHE A 637 -52.22 1.98 43.90
CA PHE A 637 -52.20 3.06 44.89
C PHE A 637 -53.36 2.94 45.88
N GLY A 638 -54.56 2.67 45.39
CA GLY A 638 -55.73 2.41 46.25
C GLY A 638 -55.49 1.25 47.22
N CYS A 639 -54.93 0.15 46.74
CA CYS A 639 -54.64 -1.05 47.54
C CYS A 639 -53.61 -0.76 48.64
N LEU A 640 -52.55 -0.01 48.34
CA LEU A 640 -51.56 0.41 49.34
C LEU A 640 -52.14 1.37 50.39
N LEU A 641 -53.23 2.07 50.07
CA LEU A 641 -54.00 2.91 50.98
C LEU A 641 -55.17 2.16 51.64
N ASN A 642 -55.19 0.82 51.55
CA ASN A 642 -56.26 -0.05 52.03
C ASN A 642 -57.66 0.31 51.48
N PHE A 643 -57.72 1.01 50.35
CA PHE A 643 -58.94 1.54 49.76
C PHE A 643 -59.78 2.40 50.73
N GLU A 644 -59.13 3.08 51.68
CA GLU A 644 -59.81 3.97 52.63
C GLU A 644 -60.47 5.15 51.89
N LEU A 645 -61.78 5.35 52.09
CA LEU A 645 -62.59 6.29 51.30
C LEU A 645 -62.02 7.71 51.24
N ALA A 646 -61.62 8.30 52.38
CA ALA A 646 -61.04 9.65 52.41
C ALA A 646 -59.70 9.74 51.64
N ALA A 647 -58.89 8.68 51.69
CA ALA A 647 -57.64 8.59 50.95
C ALA A 647 -57.89 8.39 49.44
N VAL A 648 -58.92 7.61 49.09
CA VAL A 648 -59.37 7.40 47.70
C VAL A 648 -59.92 8.70 47.11
N GLU A 649 -60.76 9.46 47.83
CA GLU A 649 -61.26 10.75 47.37
C GLU A 649 -60.12 11.73 47.07
N PHE A 650 -59.12 11.78 47.95
CA PHE A 650 -57.94 12.60 47.73
C PHE A 650 -57.12 12.11 46.51
N LEU A 651 -56.93 10.80 46.36
CA LEU A 651 -56.25 10.20 45.20
C LEU A 651 -56.95 10.55 43.89
N LEU A 652 -58.27 10.40 43.82
CA LEU A 652 -59.07 10.71 42.65
C LEU A 652 -58.99 12.19 42.29
N LYS A 653 -59.14 13.07 43.28
CA LYS A 653 -58.98 14.52 43.09
C LYS A 653 -57.59 14.88 42.57
N ASN A 654 -56.53 14.28 43.10
CA ASN A 654 -55.16 14.50 42.64
C ASN A 654 -54.93 14.00 41.21
N LYS A 655 -55.70 13.00 40.76
CA LYS A 655 -55.66 12.46 39.40
C LYS A 655 -56.66 13.13 38.44
N ASN A 656 -57.37 14.17 38.90
CA ASN A 656 -58.46 14.84 38.19
C ASN A 656 -59.59 13.88 37.75
N LEU A 657 -59.84 12.86 38.56
CA LEU A 657 -60.92 11.91 38.38
C LEU A 657 -62.03 12.22 39.39
N GLN A 658 -63.28 11.97 38.99
CA GLN A 658 -64.44 12.15 39.87
C GLN A 658 -65.47 11.07 39.59
N VAL A 659 -66.24 10.73 40.61
CA VAL A 659 -67.42 9.88 40.50
C VAL A 659 -68.61 10.80 40.21
N PHE A 660 -69.44 10.47 39.21
CA PHE A 660 -70.62 11.28 38.85
C PHE A 660 -71.85 10.82 39.63
N ALA A 661 -72.92 11.62 39.60
CA ALA A 661 -74.11 11.38 40.41
C ALA A 661 -74.74 10.00 40.16
N GLU A 662 -74.74 9.54 38.91
CA GLU A 662 -75.28 8.23 38.51
C GLU A 662 -74.44 7.07 39.09
N ASP A 663 -73.12 7.25 39.18
CA ASP A 663 -72.20 6.27 39.74
C ASP A 663 -72.28 6.27 41.29
N GLU A 664 -72.54 7.42 41.93
CA GLU A 664 -72.80 7.51 43.37
C GLU A 664 -74.11 6.80 43.76
N GLU A 665 -75.16 6.95 42.96
CA GLU A 665 -76.41 6.20 43.15
C GLU A 665 -76.18 4.69 43.04
N PHE A 666 -75.37 4.25 42.06
CA PHE A 666 -74.98 2.85 41.92
C PHE A 666 -74.18 2.32 43.12
N LEU A 667 -73.22 3.09 43.63
CA LEU A 667 -72.45 2.73 44.82
C LEU A 667 -73.35 2.63 46.07
N MET A 668 -74.28 3.57 46.24
CA MET A 668 -75.23 3.51 47.35
C MET A 668 -76.08 2.23 47.31
N LEU A 669 -76.52 1.77 46.13
CA LEU A 669 -77.30 0.54 46.00
C LEU A 669 -76.53 -0.73 46.42
N HIS A 670 -75.22 -0.78 46.17
CA HIS A 670 -74.39 -1.98 46.39
C HIS A 670 -73.67 -2.00 47.75
N PHE A 671 -73.39 -0.83 48.33
CA PHE A 671 -72.64 -0.71 49.60
C PHE A 671 -73.47 -0.11 50.75
N SER A 672 -74.67 0.43 50.51
CA SER A 672 -75.54 0.88 51.61
C SER A 672 -76.38 -0.27 52.18
N THR A 673 -75.79 -1.03 53.11
CA THR A 673 -76.52 -1.48 54.31
C THR A 673 -75.56 -1.85 55.44
N LYS A 674 -75.56 -0.98 56.46
CA LYS A 674 -75.04 -1.07 57.84
C LYS A 674 -73.54 -0.97 58.09
#